data_AF-A0A6H0XZ33-F1
#
_entry.id   AF-A0A6H0XZ33-F1
#
_cell.length_a   1.000
_cell.length_b   1.000
_cell.length_c   1.000
_cell.angle_alpha   90.00
_cell.angle_beta   90.00
_cell.angle_gamma   90.00
#
_symmetry.space_group_name_H-M   'P 1'
#
loop_
_entity.id
_entity.type
_entity.pdbx_description
1 polymer ?
#
loop_
_entity_poly.entity_id
_entity_poly.type
_entity_poly.pdbx_seq_one_letter_code
_entity_poly.pdbx_strand_id
1 'polypeptide(L)'
;MATTHVVSLFLPYTAHFHEKEERKHSPAQRTLPGHPPLLSRHSIDITKRGSAVSLFGDDAPDILSDGNVATELFAKFAQDMQRQLPITPGNPRSLMRSDAHVPDWGKQAIFNQPRSRAGPLPSGSILDFAKVHEELQRKPKASRSAVSALTSRKASSEGTFDSKTWTIETALQGNGGLANAMRESSSDTLADITWHGTLDFPTDSLPESLKEDIADHLANEYQAQVVYVSDKNFQGHYAGYCKTILWPIFHYQVPDHPKSRAYADHSWKFYSAVNQAFADRVVENYKRGDIIWIHDYHLLLVPKMIRERLPNAQIGFFLHTAFPSSEVFRCLVMRTELLEGMLGANLIAFQVDEYAEHFLQTCSRILTVETTSQGVQLDDHFVNVISKPIGINLEAVNEQRASTEVREWIAKISEKYAGKRVIVARDKLDGISGVRHKLLSYELFLNKNPEWREKIVLIQVATSTSEQAELMATVSDIVTRIESMHSTLAHQPLVFLKQDIPFSQYLALLSIADILIVGSLRDGMNLTAHDYVICQDGKYCEKKYGSLILSEFTGSAALFGDHVLSINPWAYEDQCTAITRAFEMSDAEKKDRWTHLHDIVLKHSGGKWAKSLAESLRQVHEEHAAHDTTSIPRLSLPQVSTAYKASERRVFILDYEGTLAPHRTQTGITLGSPQRVIDALGDLIQDQRNLVYVMSGRMPDELDNHFKTVPKLGLIAENGCFMREAGVETSEWTSYPDMDTMEGWKNDVKGILRYYIERMEGTYLEERHCSLLLRFEKCEDKEAAARMVGECADHINGAFNKTRIHAVPINQAILIETLDYSKGFAAAKILDHLRADQSKNGVDFLLIAGDDREDESIFRWANDLGKQEAIKHVFTISVGRRNTEAQATLTQGTSGLLTTLIKLAKISAAAQPEDYFNVKSRA
;
A
#
# COMPACT_ATOMS: atom_id res chain seq x y z
N MET A 1 -6.01 20.26 -18.57
CA MET A 1 -6.25 18.86 -18.14
C MET A 1 -5.45 18.66 -16.87
N ALA A 2 -5.99 17.92 -15.90
CA ALA A 2 -5.25 17.59 -14.68
C ALA A 2 -4.12 16.62 -15.00
N THR A 3 -2.91 16.84 -14.48
CA THR A 3 -1.77 15.94 -14.67
C THR A 3 -1.86 14.79 -13.66
N THR A 4 -1.45 13.58 -14.06
CA THR A 4 -1.32 12.43 -13.15
C THR A 4 0.15 12.25 -12.79
N HIS A 5 0.50 12.48 -11.53
CA HIS A 5 1.81 12.23 -10.96
C HIS A 5 1.93 10.77 -10.54
N VAL A 6 2.82 10.01 -11.19
CA VAL A 6 3.15 8.63 -10.84
C VAL A 6 4.45 8.63 -10.07
N VAL A 7 4.39 8.21 -8.81
CA VAL A 7 5.50 8.30 -7.85
C VAL A 7 5.97 6.89 -7.51
N SER A 8 7.18 6.54 -7.96
CA SER A 8 7.80 5.25 -7.69
C SER A 8 9.29 5.41 -7.41
N LEU A 9 9.90 4.48 -6.66
CA LEU A 9 11.29 4.63 -6.23
C LEU A 9 12.26 4.93 -7.39
N PHE A 10 12.11 4.23 -8.52
CA PHE A 10 12.91 4.45 -9.72
C PHE A 10 12.08 5.11 -10.80
N LEU A 11 12.71 5.90 -11.67
CA LEU A 11 12.16 6.33 -12.95
C LEU A 11 12.17 5.17 -13.96
N PRO A 12 11.34 5.22 -15.03
CA PRO A 12 11.37 4.22 -16.10
C PRO A 12 12.45 4.55 -17.14
N TYR A 13 13.24 5.60 -16.88
CA TYR A 13 14.26 6.18 -17.73
C TYR A 13 15.57 6.29 -16.96
N THR A 14 16.68 6.17 -17.67
CA THR A 14 18.03 6.34 -17.13
C THR A 14 18.92 7.11 -18.10
N ALA A 15 20.09 7.55 -17.63
CA ALA A 15 21.09 8.22 -18.43
C ALA A 15 22.25 7.28 -18.76
N HIS A 16 22.68 7.28 -20.01
CA HIS A 16 23.82 6.54 -20.51
C HIS A 16 24.90 7.51 -21.01
N PHE A 17 26.12 7.43 -20.46
CA PHE A 17 27.22 8.34 -20.81
C PHE A 17 28.15 7.76 -21.88
N HIS A 18 28.31 8.47 -22.99
CA HIS A 18 29.18 8.09 -24.10
C HIS A 18 30.59 8.67 -23.91
N GLU A 19 31.61 7.91 -24.29
CA GLU A 19 32.97 8.43 -24.38
C GLU A 19 33.09 9.31 -25.63
N LYS A 20 33.80 10.45 -25.54
CA LYS A 20 34.09 11.27 -26.72
C LYS A 20 34.94 10.45 -27.68
N GLU A 21 34.48 10.25 -28.91
CA GLU A 21 35.34 9.78 -29.99
C GLU A 21 36.52 10.75 -30.12
N GLU A 22 37.72 10.30 -29.77
CA GLU A 22 38.93 10.98 -30.21
C GLU A 22 38.92 10.96 -31.74
N ARG A 23 38.74 12.13 -32.35
CA ARG A 23 38.93 12.32 -33.79
C ARG A 23 40.29 11.73 -34.14
N LYS A 24 40.31 10.59 -34.84
CA LYS A 24 41.53 10.04 -35.46
C LYS A 24 42.10 11.12 -36.38
N HIS A 25 43.06 11.89 -35.90
CA HIS A 25 43.83 12.80 -36.74
C HIS A 25 44.70 11.94 -37.67
N SER A 26 44.43 12.03 -38.96
CA SER A 26 45.28 11.50 -40.03
C SER A 26 46.73 11.96 -39.81
N PRO A 27 47.73 11.08 -39.81
CA PRO A 27 49.11 11.50 -39.58
C PRO A 27 49.58 12.30 -40.80
N ALA A 28 49.79 13.60 -40.59
CA ALA A 28 50.44 14.46 -41.56
C ALA A 28 51.90 13.99 -41.74
N GLN A 29 52.27 13.70 -42.99
CA GLN A 29 53.65 13.46 -43.41
C GLN A 29 54.52 14.66 -43.01
N ARG A 30 55.50 14.42 -42.13
CA ARG A 30 56.59 15.36 -41.89
C ARG A 30 57.91 14.66 -42.21
N THR A 31 58.43 14.99 -43.39
CA THR A 31 59.76 14.61 -43.88
C THR A 31 60.86 15.45 -43.24
N LEU A 32 62.06 14.86 -43.18
CA LEU A 32 63.44 15.42 -43.22
C LEU A 32 64.34 14.88 -42.07
N PRO A 33 65.68 14.82 -42.20
CA PRO A 33 66.42 13.74 -42.89
C PRO A 33 67.68 13.25 -42.11
N GLY A 34 68.36 12.21 -42.61
CA GLY A 34 69.83 12.05 -42.47
C GLY A 34 70.39 11.14 -41.35
N HIS A 35 70.75 9.92 -41.76
CA HIS A 35 71.76 8.96 -41.24
C HIS A 35 73.09 9.56 -40.71
N PRO A 36 74.09 8.79 -40.18
CA PRO A 36 74.17 7.46 -39.51
C PRO A 36 75.18 7.49 -38.29
N PRO A 37 75.98 6.45 -37.94
CA PRO A 37 75.63 5.23 -37.20
C PRO A 37 76.57 4.88 -35.99
N LEU A 38 76.33 3.69 -35.41
CA LEU A 38 77.29 2.73 -34.81
C LEU A 38 77.67 2.77 -33.30
N LEU A 39 77.57 1.55 -32.72
CA LEU A 39 78.44 0.90 -31.70
C LEU A 39 78.39 1.47 -30.26
N SER A 40 78.68 0.75 -29.16
CA SER A 40 78.74 -0.66 -28.76
C SER A 40 79.16 -0.67 -27.27
N ARG A 41 78.99 -1.82 -26.57
CA ARG A 41 79.74 -2.34 -25.38
C ARG A 41 78.96 -2.37 -24.06
N HIS A 42 78.59 -3.59 -23.63
CA HIS A 42 79.32 -4.52 -22.73
C HIS A 42 79.01 -4.29 -21.25
N SER A 43 78.30 -5.25 -20.64
CA SER A 43 78.78 -6.19 -19.60
C SER A 43 78.61 -5.60 -18.19
N ILE A 44 78.04 -6.28 -17.20
CA ILE A 44 78.55 -7.47 -16.52
C ILE A 44 77.41 -8.16 -15.76
N ASP A 45 77.54 -9.49 -15.67
CA ASP A 45 76.68 -10.51 -15.08
C ASP A 45 77.14 -10.87 -13.65
N ILE A 46 76.21 -11.15 -12.72
CA ILE A 46 76.48 -11.86 -11.44
C ILE A 46 75.33 -12.84 -11.13
N THR A 47 75.43 -14.01 -11.76
CA THR A 47 75.22 -15.40 -11.29
C THR A 47 74.49 -15.74 -9.96
N LYS A 48 73.51 -16.65 -10.15
CA LYS A 48 73.31 -18.00 -9.52
C LYS A 48 72.64 -18.19 -8.14
N ARG A 49 71.45 -18.83 -8.19
CA ARG A 49 71.02 -20.11 -7.56
C ARG A 49 69.50 -20.25 -7.81
N GLY A 50 68.85 -21.33 -8.27
CA GLY A 50 69.18 -22.70 -8.67
C GLY A 50 67.84 -23.46 -8.81
N SER A 51 67.63 -24.12 -9.98
CA SER A 51 66.82 -25.34 -10.29
C SER A 51 65.45 -25.58 -9.60
N ALA A 52 64.37 -26.03 -10.25
CA ALA A 52 64.26 -26.98 -11.38
C ALA A 52 62.89 -26.84 -12.11
N VAL A 53 62.89 -26.69 -13.45
CA VAL A 53 62.56 -27.66 -14.52
C VAL A 53 61.05 -27.85 -14.78
N SER A 54 60.58 -27.21 -15.86
CA SER A 54 59.36 -27.57 -16.61
C SER A 54 59.77 -28.33 -17.87
N LEU A 55 59.09 -29.42 -18.17
CA LEU A 55 59.22 -30.23 -19.39
C LEU A 55 58.20 -29.73 -20.44
N PHE A 56 58.62 -29.70 -21.71
CA PHE A 56 57.87 -29.29 -22.93
C PHE A 56 57.64 -27.76 -23.02
N GLY A 57 57.99 -27.03 -24.09
CA GLY A 57 58.56 -27.29 -25.41
C GLY A 57 58.32 -25.98 -26.19
N ASP A 58 59.38 -25.40 -26.74
CA ASP A 58 59.36 -24.11 -27.46
C ASP A 58 58.41 -24.13 -28.66
N ASP A 59 57.42 -23.24 -28.65
CA ASP A 59 56.84 -22.56 -29.82
C ASP A 59 55.89 -21.46 -29.33
N ALA A 60 56.42 -20.28 -29.07
CA ALA A 60 55.64 -19.07 -28.82
C ALA A 60 55.67 -18.19 -30.08
N PRO A 61 54.52 -17.89 -30.72
CA PRO A 61 54.44 -16.79 -31.65
C PRO A 61 54.29 -15.45 -30.91
N ASP A 62 54.89 -14.42 -31.50
CA ASP A 62 55.00 -13.05 -31.00
C ASP A 62 53.71 -12.48 -30.38
N ILE A 63 53.85 -11.95 -29.17
CA ILE A 63 52.82 -11.14 -28.51
C ILE A 63 52.75 -9.79 -29.22
N LEU A 64 51.73 -9.64 -30.08
CA LEU A 64 51.26 -8.34 -30.53
C LEU A 64 50.73 -7.54 -29.33
N SER A 65 51.21 -6.31 -29.22
CA SER A 65 50.62 -5.27 -28.37
C SER A 65 49.23 -4.91 -28.89
N ASP A 66 48.16 -5.30 -28.20
CA ASP A 66 46.82 -4.84 -28.55
C ASP A 66 45.99 -4.47 -27.32
N GLY A 67 45.83 -3.17 -27.11
CA GLY A 67 44.83 -2.59 -26.20
C GLY A 67 43.40 -2.71 -26.73
N ASN A 68 43.20 -3.21 -27.96
CA ASN A 68 41.88 -3.38 -28.59
C ASN A 68 41.11 -4.61 -28.10
N VAL A 69 41.77 -5.67 -27.64
CA VAL A 69 41.10 -6.92 -27.25
C VAL A 69 40.24 -6.74 -25.98
N ALA A 70 40.69 -5.91 -25.04
CA ALA A 70 39.91 -5.61 -23.84
C ALA A 70 38.64 -4.81 -24.20
N THR A 71 38.75 -3.80 -25.07
CA THR A 71 37.62 -2.99 -25.51
C THR A 71 36.61 -3.80 -26.33
N GLU A 72 37.07 -4.69 -27.21
CA GLU A 72 36.20 -5.62 -27.94
C GLU A 72 35.52 -6.63 -27.02
N LEU A 73 36.21 -7.14 -25.99
CA LEU A 73 35.61 -8.03 -24.97
C LEU A 73 34.54 -7.32 -24.14
N PHE A 74 34.78 -6.08 -23.70
CA PHE A 74 33.78 -5.28 -23.00
C PHE A 74 32.59 -4.90 -23.89
N ALA A 75 32.84 -4.54 -25.15
CA ALA A 75 31.77 -4.25 -26.11
C ALA A 75 30.91 -5.49 -26.42
N LYS A 76 31.54 -6.66 -26.53
CA LYS A 76 30.84 -7.94 -26.74
C LYS A 76 30.03 -8.36 -25.51
N PHE A 77 30.57 -8.14 -24.31
CA PHE A 77 29.86 -8.37 -23.04
C PHE A 77 28.65 -7.43 -22.87
N ALA A 78 28.81 -6.15 -23.22
CA ALA A 78 27.71 -5.17 -23.21
C ALA A 78 26.64 -5.49 -24.26
N GLN A 79 27.02 -5.93 -25.46
CA GLN A 79 26.09 -6.41 -26.49
C GLN A 79 25.32 -7.67 -26.05
N ASP A 80 25.99 -8.63 -25.42
CA ASP A 80 25.35 -9.85 -24.92
C ASP A 80 24.40 -9.56 -23.75
N MET A 81 24.69 -8.56 -22.90
CA MET A 81 23.79 -8.09 -21.85
C MET A 81 22.65 -7.20 -22.36
N GLN A 82 22.84 -6.39 -23.43
CA GLN A 82 21.74 -5.64 -24.06
C GLN A 82 20.68 -6.58 -24.67
N ARG A 83 21.12 -7.69 -25.28
CA ARG A 83 20.23 -8.77 -25.72
C ARG A 83 19.46 -9.43 -24.57
N GLN A 84 19.92 -9.24 -23.32
CA GLN A 84 19.20 -9.78 -22.18
C GLN A 84 17.86 -9.09 -21.94
N LEU A 85 17.63 -7.88 -22.44
CA LEU A 85 16.49 -7.05 -22.06
C LEU A 85 15.53 -6.81 -23.25
N PRO A 86 14.24 -6.55 -23.01
CA PRO A 86 13.30 -6.10 -24.05
C PRO A 86 13.54 -4.65 -24.50
N ILE A 87 14.77 -4.15 -24.36
CA ILE A 87 15.12 -2.75 -24.62
C ILE A 87 15.66 -2.63 -26.04
N THR A 88 15.02 -1.79 -26.84
CA THR A 88 15.58 -1.36 -28.12
C THR A 88 16.49 -0.14 -27.84
N PRO A 89 17.79 -0.20 -28.13
CA PRO A 89 18.71 0.93 -27.88
C PRO A 89 18.22 2.22 -28.54
N GLY A 90 18.23 3.33 -27.81
CA GLY A 90 17.71 4.62 -28.28
C GLY A 90 16.18 4.72 -28.30
N ASN A 91 15.45 3.70 -27.85
CA ASN A 91 14.01 3.76 -27.63
C ASN A 91 13.69 3.76 -26.11
N PRO A 92 13.42 4.93 -25.52
CA PRO A 92 13.14 5.10 -24.09
C PRO A 92 11.76 4.57 -23.67
N ARG A 93 10.91 4.16 -24.63
CA ARG A 93 9.59 3.56 -24.37
C ARG A 93 9.57 2.04 -24.58
N SER A 94 10.74 1.41 -24.66
CA SER A 94 10.84 -0.04 -24.84
C SER A 94 10.18 -0.81 -23.70
N LEU A 95 9.58 -1.96 -24.00
CA LEU A 95 8.97 -2.84 -22.98
C LEU A 95 9.98 -3.11 -21.85
N MET A 96 9.55 -2.87 -20.61
CA MET A 96 10.36 -3.17 -19.43
C MET A 96 10.08 -4.59 -18.96
N ARG A 97 11.03 -5.19 -18.25
CA ARG A 97 10.81 -6.50 -17.65
C ARG A 97 9.82 -6.41 -16.49
N SER A 98 8.77 -7.23 -16.54
CA SER A 98 7.76 -7.30 -15.48
C SER A 98 8.29 -7.93 -14.20
N ASP A 99 9.39 -8.70 -14.27
CA ASP A 99 10.04 -9.24 -13.09
C ASP A 99 10.87 -8.18 -12.37
N ALA A 100 10.70 -8.08 -11.06
CA ALA A 100 11.38 -7.11 -10.21
C ALA A 100 12.88 -7.39 -9.99
N HIS A 101 13.56 -8.07 -10.92
CA HIS A 101 15.00 -8.36 -10.81
C HIS A 101 15.80 -7.55 -11.82
N VAL A 102 16.64 -6.69 -11.26
CA VAL A 102 17.59 -5.86 -11.99
C VAL A 102 18.83 -5.76 -11.10
N PRO A 103 20.07 -5.77 -11.67
CA PRO A 103 21.33 -5.71 -10.94
C PRO A 103 21.36 -4.70 -9.79
N ASP A 104 22.16 -4.95 -8.75
CA ASP A 104 22.39 -4.04 -7.62
C ASP A 104 22.64 -2.60 -8.10
N TRP A 105 22.06 -1.62 -7.39
CA TRP A 105 22.22 -0.18 -7.68
C TRP A 105 23.69 0.21 -7.87
N GLY A 106 24.02 0.74 -9.05
CA GLY A 106 25.38 1.14 -9.43
C GLY A 106 26.34 0.02 -9.83
N LYS A 107 25.89 -1.24 -9.97
CA LYS A 107 26.68 -2.36 -10.50
C LYS A 107 26.27 -2.78 -11.93
N GLN A 108 25.59 -1.91 -12.66
CA GLN A 108 25.15 -2.21 -14.02
C GLN A 108 26.34 -2.21 -14.99
N ALA A 109 26.47 -3.26 -15.80
CA ALA A 109 27.52 -3.38 -16.82
C ALA A 109 27.08 -2.88 -18.20
N ILE A 110 25.80 -2.55 -18.36
CA ILE A 110 25.18 -2.24 -19.66
C ILE A 110 25.36 -0.78 -20.04
N PHE A 111 25.18 0.12 -19.08
CA PHE A 111 25.36 1.55 -19.27
C PHE A 111 26.63 2.02 -18.60
N ASN A 112 27.41 2.87 -19.27
CA ASN A 112 28.54 3.57 -18.67
C ASN A 112 28.01 4.61 -17.68
N GLN A 113 27.92 4.21 -16.40
CA GLN A 113 27.35 5.00 -15.32
C GLN A 113 28.32 5.09 -14.13
N PRO A 114 28.17 6.11 -13.26
CA PRO A 114 29.01 6.24 -12.10
C PRO A 114 28.81 5.14 -11.04
N ARG A 115 29.83 4.97 -10.19
CA ARG A 115 29.82 4.02 -9.08
C ARG A 115 29.47 4.71 -7.76
N SER A 116 28.85 3.96 -6.86
CA SER A 116 28.43 4.48 -5.56
C SER A 116 29.62 4.91 -4.71
N ARG A 117 29.48 6.07 -4.07
CA ARG A 117 30.43 6.60 -3.07
C ARG A 117 30.05 6.30 -1.63
N ALA A 118 28.95 5.58 -1.42
CA ALA A 118 28.47 5.26 -0.09
C ALA A 118 29.39 4.24 0.62
N GLY A 119 29.58 4.45 1.93
CA GLY A 119 30.31 3.51 2.79
C GLY A 119 29.52 2.21 3.03
N PRO A 120 30.16 1.15 3.54
CA PRO A 120 29.47 -0.10 3.83
C PRO A 120 28.34 0.10 4.85
N LEU A 121 27.26 -0.66 4.70
CA LEU A 121 26.17 -0.70 5.67
C LEU A 121 26.69 -1.20 7.03
N PRO A 122 26.16 -0.69 8.15
CA PRO A 122 26.51 -1.21 9.47
C PRO A 122 26.13 -2.70 9.58
N SER A 123 26.91 -3.46 10.36
CA SER A 123 26.65 -4.89 10.58
C SER A 123 25.26 -5.10 11.20
N GLY A 124 24.57 -6.17 10.76
CA GLY A 124 23.28 -6.58 11.29
C GLY A 124 23.36 -7.26 12.66
N SER A 125 24.55 -7.65 13.11
CA SER A 125 24.79 -8.28 14.41
C SER A 125 24.87 -7.23 15.53
N ILE A 126 24.18 -7.47 16.66
CA ILE A 126 24.21 -6.62 17.87
C ILE A 126 25.65 -6.41 18.37
N LEU A 127 26.45 -7.48 18.37
CA LEU A 127 27.82 -7.46 18.89
C LEU A 127 28.76 -6.65 18.01
N ASP A 128 28.53 -6.67 16.69
CA ASP A 128 29.33 -5.93 15.73
C ASP A 128 28.84 -4.49 15.58
N PHE A 129 27.54 -4.23 15.72
CA PHE A 129 26.98 -2.88 15.73
C PHE A 129 27.56 -2.06 16.88
N ALA A 130 27.63 -2.63 18.09
CA ALA A 130 28.24 -1.97 19.25
C ALA A 130 29.73 -1.64 19.02
N LYS A 131 30.49 -2.58 18.45
CA LYS A 131 31.91 -2.37 18.10
C LYS A 131 32.10 -1.30 17.03
N VAL A 132 31.32 -1.35 15.94
CA VAL A 132 31.37 -0.36 14.85
C VAL A 132 30.93 1.01 15.34
N HIS A 133 29.92 1.08 16.22
CA HIS A 133 29.48 2.34 16.82
C HIS A 133 30.53 2.91 17.78
N GLU A 134 31.17 2.08 18.62
CA GLU A 134 32.31 2.49 19.43
C GLU A 134 33.50 2.96 18.57
N GLU A 135 33.82 2.26 17.47
CA GLU A 135 34.89 2.66 16.55
C GLU A 135 34.60 3.98 15.82
N LEU A 136 33.33 4.22 15.45
CA LEU A 136 32.89 5.47 14.83
C LEU A 136 32.91 6.64 15.83
N GLN A 137 32.60 6.40 17.11
CA GLN A 137 32.68 7.41 18.16
C GLN A 137 34.11 7.63 18.68
N ARG A 138 34.99 6.63 18.59
CA ARG A 138 36.39 6.71 19.06
C ARG A 138 37.32 7.51 18.16
N LYS A 139 36.91 7.98 16.97
CA LYS A 139 37.77 8.82 16.14
C LYS A 139 37.87 10.25 16.69
N PRO A 140 39.02 10.70 17.22
CA PRO A 140 39.25 12.12 17.45
C PRO A 140 39.59 12.78 16.11
N LYS A 141 39.23 14.05 15.96
CA LYS A 141 39.70 14.90 14.85
C LYS A 141 41.22 15.07 14.96
N ALA A 142 42.02 14.21 14.33
CA ALA A 142 43.45 14.44 14.11
C ALA A 142 44.00 13.70 12.88
N SER A 143 44.70 14.49 12.05
CA SER A 143 45.66 14.18 10.97
C SER A 143 45.29 13.15 9.89
N ARG A 144 45.06 13.68 8.68
CA ARG A 144 45.39 13.03 7.41
C ARG A 144 46.87 12.63 7.40
N SER A 145 47.19 11.34 7.41
CA SER A 145 48.38 10.82 6.73
C SER A 145 48.34 9.29 6.53
N ALA A 146 48.48 8.92 5.25
CA ALA A 146 49.22 7.77 4.72
C ALA A 146 48.94 6.34 5.24
N VAL A 147 47.79 5.77 4.87
CA VAL A 147 47.70 4.33 4.52
C VAL A 147 46.70 4.14 3.37
N SER A 148 47.12 4.42 2.13
CA SER A 148 46.49 3.93 0.88
C SER A 148 47.37 4.28 -0.32
N ALA A 149 48.59 3.75 -0.37
CA ALA A 149 49.52 3.98 -1.48
C ALA A 149 49.76 2.74 -2.35
N LEU A 150 48.99 1.66 -2.18
CA LEU A 150 49.15 0.42 -2.95
C LEU A 150 47.91 0.00 -3.76
N THR A 151 46.84 0.79 -3.74
CA THR A 151 45.68 0.63 -4.63
C THR A 151 45.44 1.81 -5.58
N SER A 152 46.27 2.87 -5.53
CA SER A 152 46.01 4.12 -6.27
C SER A 152 46.44 4.13 -7.75
N ARG A 153 47.02 3.04 -8.29
CA ARG A 153 47.44 3.01 -9.71
C ARG A 153 46.37 2.56 -10.71
N LYS A 154 45.12 2.29 -10.26
CA LYS A 154 43.97 2.04 -11.15
C LYS A 154 42.81 3.04 -11.00
N ALA A 155 42.90 3.98 -10.06
CA ALA A 155 41.88 5.03 -9.85
C ALA A 155 42.04 6.24 -10.79
N SER A 156 43.08 6.28 -11.63
CA SER A 156 43.37 7.40 -12.54
C SER A 156 42.59 7.37 -13.86
N SER A 157 41.50 6.60 -13.96
CA SER A 157 40.60 6.61 -15.14
C SER A 157 39.14 6.97 -14.82
N GLU A 158 38.84 7.46 -13.61
CA GLU A 158 37.58 8.20 -13.39
C GLU A 158 37.71 9.59 -14.03
N GLY A 159 37.61 9.64 -15.36
CA GLY A 159 37.48 10.88 -16.08
C GLY A 159 36.22 11.61 -15.62
N THR A 160 36.34 12.91 -15.34
CA THR A 160 35.24 13.78 -14.95
C THR A 160 34.09 13.64 -15.97
N PHE A 161 32.91 13.19 -15.51
CA PHE A 161 31.70 13.01 -16.35
C PHE A 161 31.24 14.32 -17.02
N ASP A 162 31.78 15.46 -16.59
CA ASP A 162 31.59 16.82 -17.13
C ASP A 162 31.89 16.96 -18.63
N SER A 163 32.70 16.06 -19.20
CA SER A 163 33.10 16.12 -20.62
C SER A 163 32.44 15.08 -21.53
N LYS A 164 31.62 14.17 -20.96
CA LYS A 164 30.97 13.06 -21.68
C LYS A 164 29.61 13.50 -22.22
N THR A 165 29.30 13.11 -23.46
CA THR A 165 27.93 13.23 -23.98
C THR A 165 27.05 12.14 -23.38
N TRP A 166 25.75 12.33 -23.30
CA TRP A 166 24.84 11.34 -22.72
C TRP A 166 23.51 11.27 -23.47
N THR A 167 22.83 10.12 -23.35
CA THR A 167 21.49 9.88 -23.91
C THR A 167 20.57 9.30 -22.84
N ILE A 168 19.26 9.50 -23.00
CA ILE A 168 18.24 8.87 -22.16
C ILE A 168 17.85 7.51 -22.74
N GLU A 169 17.84 6.49 -21.89
CA GLU A 169 17.51 5.11 -22.24
C GLU A 169 16.40 4.60 -21.31
N THR A 170 15.80 3.46 -21.66
CA THR A 170 14.88 2.76 -20.74
C THR A 170 15.66 2.27 -19.52
N ALA A 171 15.18 2.60 -18.31
CA ALA A 171 15.82 2.15 -17.08
C ALA A 171 15.83 0.63 -17.00
N LEU A 172 16.89 0.07 -16.42
CA LEU A 172 16.88 -1.34 -16.11
C LEU A 172 16.10 -1.54 -14.81
N GLN A 173 16.35 -0.71 -13.78
CA GLN A 173 15.74 -0.89 -12.47
C GLN A 173 14.33 -0.32 -12.42
N GLY A 174 13.50 -0.90 -11.56
CA GLY A 174 12.15 -0.42 -11.29
C GLY A 174 11.11 -1.51 -11.40
N ASN A 175 9.86 -1.09 -11.27
CA ASN A 175 8.71 -1.96 -11.46
C ASN A 175 8.30 -1.88 -12.94
N GLY A 176 8.84 -2.80 -13.75
CA GLY A 176 8.52 -2.81 -15.19
C GLY A 176 7.06 -3.16 -15.47
N GLY A 177 6.40 -3.95 -14.61
CA GLY A 177 4.96 -4.20 -14.71
C GLY A 177 4.16 -2.90 -14.62
N LEU A 178 4.46 -2.06 -13.62
CA LEU A 178 3.89 -0.72 -13.48
C LEU A 178 4.20 0.16 -14.68
N ALA A 179 5.46 0.26 -15.10
CA ALA A 179 5.85 1.11 -16.23
C ALA A 179 5.13 0.71 -17.52
N ASN A 180 5.01 -0.59 -17.78
CA ASN A 180 4.32 -1.12 -18.95
C ASN A 180 2.81 -0.86 -18.91
N ALA A 181 2.18 -1.00 -17.74
CA ALA A 181 0.76 -0.71 -17.53
C ALA A 181 0.43 0.80 -17.71
N MET A 182 1.29 1.68 -17.20
CA MET A 182 1.13 3.13 -17.39
C MET A 182 1.35 3.55 -18.84
N ARG A 183 2.30 2.92 -19.55
CA ARG A 183 2.49 3.15 -20.98
C ARG A 183 1.29 2.69 -21.83
N GLU A 184 0.71 1.52 -21.53
CA GLU A 184 -0.49 1.00 -22.20
C GLU A 184 -1.71 1.93 -22.02
N SER A 185 -1.84 2.59 -20.86
CA SER A 185 -2.97 3.47 -20.57
C SER A 185 -2.81 4.90 -21.11
N SER A 186 -1.58 5.33 -21.34
CA SER A 186 -1.24 6.66 -21.88
C SER A 186 -1.67 6.89 -23.34
N SER A 187 -2.03 5.83 -24.09
CA SER A 187 -2.45 5.94 -25.48
C SER A 187 -3.90 6.40 -25.65
N ASP A 188 -4.78 6.20 -24.66
CA ASP A 188 -6.23 6.30 -24.87
C ASP A 188 -7.04 7.08 -23.80
N THR A 189 -6.58 7.29 -22.55
CA THR A 189 -7.53 7.77 -21.50
C THR A 189 -6.94 8.47 -20.27
N LEU A 190 -5.68 8.24 -19.91
CA LEU A 190 -5.05 9.00 -18.82
C LEU A 190 -4.60 10.36 -19.35
N ALA A 191 -4.89 11.40 -18.58
CA ALA A 191 -4.36 12.74 -18.83
C ALA A 191 -2.82 12.73 -18.74
N ASP A 192 -2.21 13.87 -19.06
CA ASP A 192 -0.76 14.07 -19.05
C ASP A 192 -0.08 13.39 -17.84
N ILE A 193 0.78 12.40 -18.08
CA ILE A 193 1.42 11.61 -17.01
C ILE A 193 2.79 12.22 -16.71
N THR A 194 3.06 12.52 -15.45
CA THR A 194 4.39 12.93 -15.00
C THR A 194 4.94 11.92 -14.00
N TRP A 195 6.08 11.30 -14.29
CA TRP A 195 6.74 10.37 -13.36
C TRP A 195 7.63 11.10 -12.36
N HIS A 196 7.72 10.59 -11.14
CA HIS A 196 8.65 11.03 -10.10
C HIS A 196 9.41 9.83 -9.57
N GLY A 197 10.74 9.90 -9.56
CA GLY A 197 11.60 8.79 -9.14
C GLY A 197 13.08 9.13 -9.10
N THR A 198 13.90 8.25 -8.52
CA THR A 198 15.36 8.34 -8.63
C THR A 198 15.84 7.72 -9.95
N LEU A 199 17.05 8.08 -10.36
CA LEU A 199 17.76 7.32 -11.40
C LEU A 199 18.20 5.95 -10.84
N ASP A 200 18.39 4.98 -11.73
CA ASP A 200 18.80 3.61 -11.37
C ASP A 200 20.31 3.46 -11.11
N PHE A 201 21.02 4.57 -10.99
CA PHE A 201 22.46 4.62 -10.73
C PHE A 201 22.85 5.71 -9.71
N PRO A 202 24.02 5.59 -9.06
CA PRO A 202 24.56 6.55 -8.10
C PRO A 202 24.88 7.92 -8.70
N THR A 203 24.54 8.98 -7.98
CA THR A 203 24.59 10.36 -8.53
C THR A 203 25.56 11.29 -7.81
N ASP A 204 26.14 10.90 -6.66
CA ASP A 204 27.04 11.75 -5.87
C ASP A 204 28.34 12.14 -6.59
N SER A 205 28.72 11.41 -7.64
CA SER A 205 29.88 11.73 -8.47
C SER A 205 29.59 12.68 -9.62
N LEU A 206 28.32 12.95 -9.92
CA LEU A 206 27.93 13.88 -10.99
C LEU A 206 28.07 15.33 -10.49
N PRO A 207 28.64 16.24 -11.31
CA PRO A 207 28.57 17.68 -11.06
C PRO A 207 27.12 18.16 -10.99
N GLU A 208 26.84 19.20 -10.21
CA GLU A 208 25.47 19.68 -10.01
C GLU A 208 24.87 20.26 -11.30
N SER A 209 25.67 20.96 -12.12
CA SER A 209 25.24 21.43 -13.44
C SER A 209 24.76 20.30 -14.36
N LEU A 210 25.47 19.16 -14.34
CA LEU A 210 25.09 17.99 -15.14
C LEU A 210 23.82 17.32 -14.60
N LYS A 211 23.59 17.35 -13.28
CA LYS A 211 22.32 16.87 -12.70
C LYS A 211 21.15 17.76 -13.11
N GLU A 212 21.34 19.08 -13.09
CA GLU A 212 20.35 20.05 -13.57
C GLU A 212 20.03 19.81 -15.04
N ASP A 213 21.05 19.67 -15.90
CA ASP A 213 20.87 19.38 -17.33
C ASP A 213 20.10 18.08 -17.58
N ILE A 214 20.43 17.01 -16.85
CA ILE A 214 19.72 15.72 -16.94
C ILE A 214 18.27 15.85 -16.46
N ALA A 215 18.04 16.54 -15.35
CA ALA A 215 16.70 16.76 -14.80
C ALA A 215 15.82 17.58 -15.75
N ASP A 216 16.36 18.67 -16.32
CA ASP A 216 15.63 19.52 -17.27
C ASP A 216 15.26 18.75 -18.53
N HIS A 217 16.18 17.93 -19.05
CA HIS A 217 15.91 17.11 -20.23
C HIS A 217 14.85 16.02 -19.95
N LEU A 218 14.91 15.37 -18.78
CA LEU A 218 13.90 14.40 -18.37
C LEU A 218 12.53 15.05 -18.14
N ALA A 219 12.49 16.24 -17.55
CA ALA A 219 11.26 16.98 -17.32
C ALA A 219 10.60 17.39 -18.65
N ASN A 220 11.38 17.96 -19.57
CA ASN A 220 10.87 18.56 -20.81
C ASN A 220 10.53 17.52 -21.89
N GLU A 221 11.34 16.47 -22.06
CA GLU A 221 11.16 15.50 -23.15
C GLU A 221 10.46 14.20 -22.72
N TYR A 222 10.58 13.84 -21.45
CA TYR A 222 10.13 12.53 -20.93
C TYR A 222 9.05 12.62 -19.86
N GLN A 223 8.65 13.83 -19.47
CA GLN A 223 7.68 14.08 -18.40
C GLN A 223 8.08 13.35 -17.12
N ALA A 224 9.38 13.39 -16.79
CA ALA A 224 9.97 12.67 -15.68
C ALA A 224 10.75 13.64 -14.78
N GLN A 225 10.37 13.67 -13.51
CA GLN A 225 10.98 14.49 -12.47
C GLN A 225 11.94 13.64 -11.64
N VAL A 226 13.22 14.00 -11.67
CA VAL A 226 14.27 13.27 -10.94
C VAL A 226 14.33 13.68 -9.48
N VAL A 227 14.20 12.73 -8.57
CA VAL A 227 14.46 12.91 -7.13
C VAL A 227 15.92 12.59 -6.86
N TYR A 228 16.77 13.61 -6.70
CA TYR A 228 18.16 13.40 -6.29
C TYR A 228 18.26 13.18 -4.79
N VAL A 229 18.86 12.06 -4.41
CA VAL A 229 19.22 11.73 -3.02
C VAL A 229 20.67 11.28 -2.96
N SER A 230 21.34 11.54 -1.84
CA SER A 230 22.73 11.09 -1.68
C SER A 230 22.84 9.57 -1.73
N ASP A 231 23.97 9.05 -2.22
CA ASP A 231 24.20 7.61 -2.34
C ASP A 231 24.08 6.91 -0.99
N LYS A 232 24.51 7.59 0.07
CA LYS A 232 24.38 7.13 1.46
C LYS A 232 22.92 6.99 1.89
N ASN A 233 22.09 7.99 1.60
CA ASN A 233 20.67 7.95 1.97
C ASN A 233 19.94 6.87 1.18
N PHE A 234 20.22 6.76 -0.13
CA PHE A 234 19.63 5.72 -0.97
C PHE A 234 20.01 4.32 -0.49
N GLN A 235 21.30 4.04 -0.24
CA GLN A 235 21.73 2.73 0.22
C GLN A 235 21.15 2.40 1.61
N GLY A 236 21.10 3.38 2.52
CA GLY A 236 20.48 3.23 3.84
C GLY A 236 18.98 2.97 3.79
N HIS A 237 18.25 3.61 2.85
CA HIS A 237 16.83 3.40 2.60
C HIS A 237 16.58 2.04 1.93
N TYR A 238 17.14 1.81 0.74
CA TYR A 238 16.78 0.69 -0.13
C TYR A 238 17.37 -0.63 0.37
N ALA A 239 18.69 -0.73 0.50
CA ALA A 239 19.33 -1.95 0.98
C ALA A 239 19.17 -2.09 2.51
N GLY A 240 19.31 -1.00 3.25
CA GLY A 240 19.26 -1.00 4.72
C GLY A 240 17.87 -1.24 5.32
N TYR A 241 16.87 -0.43 4.96
CA TYR A 241 15.53 -0.52 5.55
C TYR A 241 14.57 -1.38 4.70
N CYS A 242 14.47 -1.09 3.40
CA CYS A 242 13.50 -1.74 2.52
C CYS A 242 13.79 -3.23 2.33
N LYS A 243 14.99 -3.60 1.86
CA LYS A 243 15.34 -5.00 1.58
C LYS A 243 15.65 -5.83 2.80
N THR A 244 16.12 -5.20 3.89
CA THR A 244 16.45 -5.97 5.09
C THR A 244 15.33 -6.03 6.14
N ILE A 245 14.45 -5.03 6.24
CA ILE A 245 13.41 -4.97 7.28
C ILE A 245 12.03 -5.19 6.68
N LEU A 246 11.61 -4.32 5.75
CA LEU A 246 10.25 -4.38 5.20
C LEU A 246 10.02 -5.63 4.35
N TRP A 247 10.93 -5.90 3.40
CA TRP A 247 10.77 -6.98 2.43
C TRP A 247 10.62 -8.36 3.09
N PRO A 248 11.49 -8.79 4.04
CA PRO A 248 11.30 -10.08 4.70
C PRO A 248 9.99 -10.16 5.48
N ILE A 249 9.63 -9.12 6.23
CA ILE A 249 8.42 -9.10 7.05
C ILE A 249 7.15 -9.15 6.19
N PHE A 250 7.10 -8.39 5.09
CA PHE A 250 5.96 -8.39 4.16
C PHE A 250 5.78 -9.76 3.49
N HIS A 251 6.83 -10.59 3.44
CA HIS A 251 6.83 -11.95 2.88
C HIS A 251 6.92 -13.06 3.96
N TYR A 252 6.58 -12.75 5.22
CA TYR A 252 6.52 -13.69 6.35
C TYR A 252 7.87 -14.34 6.71
N GLN A 253 8.98 -13.70 6.36
CA GLN A 253 10.33 -14.08 6.75
C GLN A 253 10.78 -13.23 7.93
N VAL A 254 10.22 -13.51 9.11
CA VAL A 254 10.66 -12.85 10.35
C VAL A 254 12.04 -13.44 10.74
N PRO A 255 13.11 -12.62 10.82
CA PRO A 255 14.42 -13.14 11.17
C PRO A 255 14.46 -13.69 12.60
N ASP A 256 15.09 -14.85 12.81
CA ASP A 256 15.28 -15.48 14.13
C ASP A 256 16.02 -14.55 15.12
N HIS A 257 16.89 -13.71 14.58
CA HIS A 257 17.53 -12.61 15.30
C HIS A 257 17.07 -11.30 14.67
N PRO A 258 15.94 -10.72 15.15
CA PRO A 258 15.51 -9.43 14.65
C PRO A 258 16.67 -8.44 14.84
N LYS A 259 17.00 -7.71 13.77
CA LYS A 259 18.06 -6.70 13.84
C LYS A 259 17.74 -5.76 15.01
N SER A 260 18.79 -5.35 15.73
CA SER A 260 18.63 -4.57 16.95
C SER A 260 17.76 -3.32 16.70
N ARG A 261 17.02 -2.89 17.72
CA ARG A 261 16.31 -1.60 17.67
C ARG A 261 17.24 -0.46 17.22
N ALA A 262 18.50 -0.47 17.64
CA ALA A 262 19.51 0.51 17.23
C ALA A 262 19.82 0.46 15.71
N TYR A 263 19.79 -0.72 15.08
CA TYR A 263 19.89 -0.83 13.62
C TYR A 263 18.64 -0.29 12.93
N ALA A 264 17.45 -0.61 13.45
CA ALA A 264 16.19 -0.10 12.91
C ALA A 264 16.12 1.43 13.00
N ASP A 265 16.47 2.02 14.14
CA ASP A 265 16.51 3.47 14.35
C ASP A 265 17.54 4.14 13.43
N HIS A 266 18.71 3.51 13.24
CA HIS A 266 19.73 4.00 12.33
C HIS A 266 19.28 3.99 10.87
N SER A 267 18.60 2.94 10.42
CA SER A 267 18.13 2.80 9.03
C SER A 267 16.86 3.61 8.75
N TRP A 268 16.00 3.79 9.76
CA TRP A 268 14.76 4.55 9.68
C TRP A 268 14.95 5.99 9.24
N LYS A 269 15.98 6.68 9.75
CA LYS A 269 16.27 8.07 9.36
C LYS A 269 16.51 8.23 7.85
N PHE A 270 17.11 7.21 7.22
CA PHE A 270 17.33 7.22 5.76
C PHE A 270 16.03 6.90 5.03
N TYR A 271 15.23 5.99 5.58
CA TYR A 271 13.90 5.69 5.04
C TYR A 271 13.03 6.95 5.00
N SER A 272 12.93 7.64 6.12
CA SER A 272 12.19 8.91 6.25
C SER A 272 12.79 10.02 5.38
N ALA A 273 14.11 10.19 5.33
CA ALA A 273 14.75 11.24 4.52
C ALA A 273 14.49 11.07 3.01
N VAL A 274 14.52 9.84 2.50
CA VAL A 274 14.20 9.58 1.09
C VAL A 274 12.70 9.81 0.84
N ASN A 275 11.81 9.32 1.71
CA ASN A 275 10.37 9.59 1.58
C ASN A 275 10.07 11.10 1.57
N GLN A 276 10.75 11.87 2.43
CA GLN A 276 10.61 13.33 2.47
C GLN A 276 11.05 13.98 1.15
N ALA A 277 12.21 13.58 0.60
CA ALA A 277 12.68 14.11 -0.68
C ALA A 277 11.69 13.83 -1.84
N PHE A 278 11.03 12.67 -1.81
CA PHE A 278 9.96 12.35 -2.75
C PHE A 278 8.73 13.25 -2.55
N ALA A 279 8.26 13.41 -1.31
CA ALA A 279 7.13 14.27 -1.00
C ALA A 279 7.40 15.72 -1.42
N ASP A 280 8.57 16.26 -1.09
CA ASP A 280 8.99 17.61 -1.44
C ASP A 280 8.96 17.82 -2.97
N ARG A 281 9.52 16.88 -3.75
CA ARG A 281 9.54 16.98 -5.21
C ARG A 281 8.15 16.90 -5.84
N VAL A 282 7.25 16.09 -5.30
CA VAL A 282 5.86 16.04 -5.77
C VAL A 282 5.15 17.35 -5.46
N VAL A 283 5.31 17.88 -4.25
CA VAL A 283 4.71 19.15 -3.82
C VAL A 283 5.22 20.33 -4.66
N GLU A 284 6.50 20.36 -5.02
CA GLU A 284 7.09 21.40 -5.89
C GLU A 284 6.45 21.45 -7.29
N ASN A 285 6.03 20.31 -7.82
CA ASN A 285 5.51 20.18 -9.19
C ASN A 285 3.97 20.09 -9.27
N TYR A 286 3.30 19.96 -8.12
CA TYR A 286 1.86 19.79 -8.06
C TYR A 286 1.11 21.07 -8.47
N LYS A 287 0.09 20.91 -9.31
CA LYS A 287 -0.91 21.95 -9.57
C LYS A 287 -2.26 21.52 -9.02
N ARG A 288 -3.07 22.49 -8.62
CA ARG A 288 -4.39 22.22 -8.05
C ARG A 288 -5.24 21.41 -9.04
N GLY A 289 -5.73 20.27 -8.58
CA GLY A 289 -6.55 19.35 -9.36
C GLY A 289 -5.77 18.19 -9.98
N ASP A 290 -4.44 18.17 -9.86
CA ASP A 290 -3.63 17.03 -10.27
C ASP A 290 -3.90 15.80 -9.38
N ILE A 291 -3.62 14.63 -9.95
CA ILE A 291 -3.81 13.33 -9.31
C ILE A 291 -2.45 12.78 -8.93
N ILE A 292 -2.29 12.26 -7.72
CA ILE A 292 -1.02 11.70 -7.23
C ILE A 292 -1.23 10.22 -6.95
N TRP A 293 -0.47 9.35 -7.62
CA TRP A 293 -0.41 7.91 -7.39
C TRP A 293 0.97 7.51 -6.88
N ILE A 294 1.02 7.00 -5.66
CA ILE A 294 2.25 6.55 -4.99
C ILE A 294 2.29 5.03 -5.01
N HIS A 295 3.44 4.47 -5.36
CA HIS A 295 3.59 3.03 -5.55
C HIS A 295 4.63 2.41 -4.63
N ASP A 296 4.20 1.32 -4.00
CA ASP A 296 4.99 0.29 -3.34
C ASP A 296 5.61 0.64 -1.97
N TYR A 297 6.10 -0.40 -1.27
CA TYR A 297 6.57 -0.35 0.13
C TYR A 297 7.76 0.57 0.39
N HIS A 298 8.42 1.07 -0.65
CA HIS A 298 9.54 2.02 -0.55
C HIS A 298 9.09 3.41 -0.09
N LEU A 299 7.82 3.75 -0.33
CA LEU A 299 7.28 5.11 -0.22
C LEU A 299 6.06 5.20 0.72
N LEU A 300 6.02 4.37 1.77
CA LEU A 300 4.86 4.26 2.66
C LEU A 300 4.56 5.54 3.43
N LEU A 301 5.54 6.45 3.61
CA LEU A 301 5.34 7.71 4.36
C LEU A 301 4.92 8.89 3.48
N VAL A 302 5.13 8.77 2.17
CA VAL A 302 4.87 9.84 1.21
C VAL A 302 3.42 10.35 1.22
N PRO A 303 2.37 9.50 1.33
CA PRO A 303 0.99 9.98 1.30
C PRO A 303 0.70 11.00 2.41
N LYS A 304 1.06 10.69 3.66
CA LYS A 304 0.93 11.62 4.81
C LYS A 304 1.75 12.89 4.62
N MET A 305 3.02 12.76 4.23
CA MET A 305 3.91 13.93 4.02
C MET A 305 3.37 14.89 2.96
N ILE A 306 2.76 14.38 1.88
CA ILE A 306 2.11 15.20 0.86
C ILE A 306 0.82 15.82 1.42
N ARG A 307 -0.03 15.05 2.11
CA ARG A 307 -1.29 15.54 2.68
C ARG A 307 -1.09 16.72 3.63
N GLU A 308 -0.05 16.68 4.45
CA GLU A 308 0.31 17.77 5.38
C GLU A 308 0.59 19.10 4.67
N ARG A 309 1.12 19.04 3.43
CA ARG A 309 1.43 20.22 2.61
C ARG A 309 0.30 20.59 1.65
N LEU A 310 -0.45 19.58 1.19
CA LEU A 310 -1.52 19.68 0.20
C LEU A 310 -2.79 18.98 0.73
N PRO A 311 -3.54 19.61 1.67
CA PRO A 311 -4.68 18.97 2.34
C PRO A 311 -5.78 18.47 1.38
N ASN A 312 -5.95 19.14 0.24
CA ASN A 312 -7.01 18.87 -0.73
C ASN A 312 -6.54 18.08 -1.97
N ALA A 313 -5.31 17.54 -1.97
CA ALA A 313 -4.79 16.78 -3.11
C ALA A 313 -5.51 15.43 -3.27
N GLN A 314 -5.62 14.94 -4.51
CA GLN A 314 -6.12 13.59 -4.79
C GLN A 314 -4.94 12.62 -4.68
N ILE A 315 -4.91 11.82 -3.62
CA ILE A 315 -3.77 10.93 -3.32
C ILE A 315 -4.24 9.48 -3.32
N GLY A 316 -3.72 8.67 -4.23
CA GLY A 316 -3.85 7.22 -4.24
C GLY A 316 -2.53 6.56 -3.85
N PHE A 317 -2.61 5.45 -3.13
CA PHE A 317 -1.48 4.59 -2.82
C PHE A 317 -1.75 3.16 -3.30
N PHE A 318 -0.82 2.54 -4.02
CA PHE A 318 -0.93 1.15 -4.46
C PHE A 318 0.24 0.32 -3.95
N LEU A 319 -0.04 -0.76 -3.22
CA LEU A 319 0.98 -1.71 -2.76
C LEU A 319 1.12 -2.89 -3.72
N HIS A 320 2.30 -3.02 -4.34
CA HIS A 320 2.55 -4.08 -5.33
C HIS A 320 2.92 -5.42 -4.69
N THR A 321 3.63 -5.37 -3.57
CA THR A 321 3.98 -6.53 -2.74
C THR A 321 2.78 -7.03 -1.92
N ALA A 322 2.90 -8.22 -1.32
CA ALA A 322 1.95 -8.69 -0.32
C ALA A 322 1.92 -7.77 0.92
N PHE A 323 0.77 -7.70 1.59
CA PHE A 323 0.64 -7.06 2.90
C PHE A 323 0.51 -8.13 3.99
N PRO A 324 1.28 -8.04 5.09
CA PRO A 324 1.29 -9.09 6.08
C PRO A 324 0.14 -9.01 7.09
N SER A 325 -0.13 -10.11 7.80
CA SER A 325 -1.13 -10.10 8.87
C SER A 325 -0.68 -9.20 10.01
N SER A 326 -1.63 -8.78 10.85
CA SER A 326 -1.33 -7.93 12.01
C SER A 326 -0.31 -8.56 12.98
N GLU A 327 -0.25 -9.88 13.09
CA GLU A 327 0.73 -10.56 13.94
C GLU A 327 2.16 -10.35 13.46
N VAL A 328 2.38 -10.50 12.15
CA VAL A 328 3.68 -10.32 11.51
C VAL A 328 4.03 -8.84 11.39
N PHE A 329 3.06 -7.98 11.04
CA PHE A 329 3.28 -6.53 10.93
C PHE A 329 3.70 -5.92 12.27
N ARG A 330 3.20 -6.44 13.40
CA ARG A 330 3.59 -5.98 14.74
C ARG A 330 5.07 -6.19 15.07
N CYS A 331 5.80 -7.05 14.34
CA CYS A 331 7.25 -7.19 14.46
C CYS A 331 8.01 -5.93 14.00
N LEU A 332 7.39 -5.04 13.23
CA LEU A 332 7.98 -3.76 12.85
C LEU A 332 8.01 -2.80 14.03
N VAL A 333 9.18 -2.20 14.28
CA VAL A 333 9.36 -1.19 15.34
C VAL A 333 8.57 0.08 15.01
N MET A 334 8.66 0.56 13.76
CA MET A 334 8.03 1.81 13.29
C MET A 334 6.65 1.56 12.66
N ARG A 335 5.90 0.59 13.19
CA ARG A 335 4.63 0.11 12.63
C ARG A 335 3.56 1.20 12.58
N THR A 336 3.49 2.04 13.60
CA THR A 336 2.50 3.13 13.70
C THR A 336 2.75 4.16 12.61
N GLU A 337 4.00 4.61 12.47
CA GLU A 337 4.41 5.61 11.49
C GLU A 337 4.19 5.12 10.05
N LEU A 338 4.42 3.83 9.79
CA LEU A 338 4.16 3.24 8.48
C LEU A 338 2.67 3.22 8.13
N LEU A 339 1.80 2.84 9.06
CA LEU A 339 0.35 2.83 8.83
C LEU A 339 -0.21 4.25 8.66
N GLU A 340 0.16 5.17 9.56
CA GLU A 340 -0.22 6.57 9.45
C GLU A 340 0.29 7.20 8.14
N GLY A 341 1.50 6.82 7.70
CA GLY A 341 2.07 7.22 6.43
C GLY A 341 1.15 6.87 5.25
N MET A 342 0.68 5.62 5.20
CA MET A 342 -0.22 5.13 4.16
C MET A 342 -1.59 5.82 4.22
N LEU A 343 -2.10 6.02 5.44
CA LEU A 343 -3.41 6.63 5.72
C LEU A 343 -3.51 8.11 5.36
N GLY A 344 -2.44 8.76 4.87
CA GLY A 344 -2.56 10.09 4.26
C GLY A 344 -3.23 10.10 2.87
N ALA A 345 -3.42 8.94 2.27
CA ALA A 345 -4.09 8.78 0.97
C ALA A 345 -5.62 8.89 1.08
N ASN A 346 -6.29 9.28 -0.01
CA ASN A 346 -7.74 9.12 -0.14
C ASN A 346 -8.11 7.65 -0.39
N LEU A 347 -7.30 6.96 -1.19
CA LEU A 347 -7.53 5.58 -1.62
C LEU A 347 -6.25 4.76 -1.47
N ILE A 348 -6.35 3.63 -0.77
CA ILE A 348 -5.30 2.62 -0.68
C ILE A 348 -5.76 1.38 -1.44
N ALA A 349 -4.92 0.89 -2.34
CA ALA A 349 -5.22 -0.25 -3.20
C ALA A 349 -4.17 -1.37 -3.06
N PHE A 350 -4.66 -2.61 -3.02
CA PHE A 350 -3.86 -3.83 -2.93
C PHE A 350 -4.08 -4.76 -4.12
N GLN A 351 -3.25 -5.79 -4.26
CA GLN A 351 -3.38 -6.79 -5.33
C GLN A 351 -4.63 -7.67 -5.19
N VAL A 352 -4.94 -8.10 -3.95
CA VAL A 352 -6.03 -9.04 -3.64
C VAL A 352 -6.74 -8.63 -2.34
N ASP A 353 -7.97 -9.11 -2.14
CA ASP A 353 -8.80 -8.80 -0.97
C ASP A 353 -8.15 -9.21 0.35
N GLU A 354 -7.45 -10.35 0.38
CA GLU A 354 -6.72 -10.83 1.57
C GLU A 354 -5.78 -9.75 2.15
N TYR A 355 -5.07 -9.03 1.29
CA TYR A 355 -4.12 -7.99 1.72
C TYR A 355 -4.82 -6.72 2.21
N ALA A 356 -5.95 -6.38 1.60
CA ALA A 356 -6.80 -5.28 2.06
C ALA A 356 -7.39 -5.57 3.45
N GLU A 357 -7.87 -6.79 3.68
CA GLU A 357 -8.39 -7.22 4.99
C GLU A 357 -7.29 -7.22 6.06
N HIS A 358 -6.10 -7.75 5.75
CA HIS A 358 -4.96 -7.69 6.67
C HIS A 358 -4.61 -6.25 7.02
N PHE A 359 -4.66 -5.31 6.07
CA PHE A 359 -4.42 -3.89 6.33
C PHE A 359 -5.48 -3.29 7.26
N LEU A 360 -6.77 -3.50 7.00
CA LEU A 360 -7.87 -3.01 7.84
C LEU A 360 -7.76 -3.55 9.27
N GLN A 361 -7.51 -4.85 9.44
CA GLN A 361 -7.31 -5.45 10.76
C GLN A 361 -6.07 -4.88 11.46
N THR A 362 -4.99 -4.64 10.71
CA THR A 362 -3.76 -4.07 11.25
C THR A 362 -3.96 -2.63 11.72
N CYS A 363 -4.71 -1.80 10.98
CA CYS A 363 -5.12 -0.46 11.40
C CYS A 363 -5.96 -0.52 12.68
N SER A 364 -6.99 -1.36 12.73
CA SER A 364 -7.84 -1.54 13.92
C SER A 364 -7.02 -1.89 15.16
N ARG A 365 -6.15 -2.91 15.08
CA ARG A 365 -5.38 -3.39 16.25
C ARG A 365 -4.27 -2.47 16.72
N ILE A 366 -3.56 -1.82 15.78
CA ILE A 366 -2.36 -1.04 16.11
C ILE A 366 -2.72 0.42 16.38
N LEU A 367 -3.60 1.00 15.56
CA LEU A 367 -4.01 2.40 15.68
C LEU A 367 -5.27 2.58 16.54
N THR A 368 -5.99 1.50 16.84
CA THR A 368 -7.25 1.54 17.62
C THR A 368 -8.30 2.42 16.92
N VAL A 369 -8.37 2.31 15.60
CA VAL A 369 -9.30 3.05 14.73
C VAL A 369 -10.43 2.15 14.25
N GLU A 370 -11.59 2.74 14.01
CA GLU A 370 -12.73 2.03 13.43
C GLU A 370 -12.44 1.67 11.96
N THR A 371 -12.65 0.41 11.63
CA THR A 371 -12.51 -0.09 10.26
C THR A 371 -13.80 -0.72 9.80
N THR A 372 -14.16 -0.42 8.55
CA THR A 372 -15.34 -0.97 7.87
C THR A 372 -14.88 -1.78 6.67
N SER A 373 -15.79 -2.46 6.00
CA SER A 373 -15.47 -3.15 4.74
C SER A 373 -15.03 -2.21 3.62
N GLN A 374 -15.30 -0.90 3.73
CA GLN A 374 -14.96 0.09 2.70
C GLN A 374 -13.63 0.78 2.96
N GLY A 375 -13.11 0.74 4.19
CA GLY A 375 -11.96 1.56 4.56
C GLY A 375 -11.80 1.83 6.06
N VAL A 376 -10.92 2.77 6.34
CA VAL A 376 -10.54 3.19 7.70
C VAL A 376 -11.15 4.55 8.00
N GLN A 377 -11.85 4.66 9.13
CA GLN A 377 -12.43 5.92 9.60
C GLN A 377 -11.46 6.61 10.56
N LEU A 378 -10.99 7.81 10.18
CA LEU A 378 -10.15 8.67 11.00
C LEU A 378 -10.95 9.88 11.50
N ASP A 379 -10.36 10.63 12.43
CA ASP A 379 -10.97 11.81 13.07
C ASP A 379 -11.22 12.96 12.10
N ASP A 380 -10.35 13.11 11.11
CA ASP A 380 -10.38 14.18 10.13
C ASP A 380 -10.89 13.75 8.75
N HIS A 381 -10.73 12.47 8.36
CA HIS A 381 -11.16 11.97 7.07
C HIS A 381 -11.44 10.46 7.05
N PHE A 382 -12.02 9.98 5.96
CA PHE A 382 -12.15 8.55 5.65
C PHE A 382 -11.09 8.15 4.62
N VAL A 383 -10.58 6.92 4.70
CA VAL A 383 -9.62 6.36 3.74
C VAL A 383 -10.19 5.08 3.15
N ASN A 384 -10.53 5.10 1.86
CA ASN A 384 -11.05 3.92 1.18
C ASN A 384 -9.95 2.89 0.95
N VAL A 385 -10.31 1.63 1.08
CA VAL A 385 -9.41 0.48 0.84
C VAL A 385 -10.04 -0.45 -0.19
N ILE A 386 -9.33 -0.74 -1.28
CA ILE A 386 -9.81 -1.60 -2.36
C ILE A 386 -8.75 -2.62 -2.81
N SER A 387 -9.17 -3.63 -3.58
CA SER A 387 -8.28 -4.54 -4.29
C SER A 387 -8.41 -4.37 -5.81
N LYS A 388 -7.28 -4.31 -6.51
CA LYS A 388 -7.18 -4.20 -7.98
C LYS A 388 -5.91 -4.91 -8.47
N PRO A 389 -6.00 -6.17 -8.93
CA PRO A 389 -4.83 -6.93 -9.36
C PRO A 389 -4.20 -6.32 -10.63
N ILE A 390 -2.89 -6.14 -10.63
CA ILE A 390 -2.15 -5.62 -11.80
C ILE A 390 -2.06 -6.65 -12.92
N GLY A 391 -2.19 -6.18 -14.16
CA GLY A 391 -2.06 -6.97 -15.39
C GLY A 391 -0.77 -6.71 -16.17
N ILE A 392 -0.58 -7.47 -17.26
CA ILE A 392 0.51 -7.27 -18.22
C ILE A 392 0.07 -6.40 -19.41
N ASN A 393 1.04 -5.83 -20.13
CA ASN A 393 0.81 -5.15 -21.40
C ASN A 393 0.74 -6.18 -22.54
N LEU A 394 -0.49 -6.50 -22.93
CA LEU A 394 -0.77 -7.58 -23.89
C LEU A 394 -0.26 -7.27 -25.30
N GLU A 395 -0.40 -6.02 -25.74
CA GLU A 395 0.02 -5.60 -27.08
C GLU A 395 1.54 -5.69 -27.23
N ALA A 396 2.27 -5.08 -26.29
CA ALA A 396 3.73 -5.07 -26.33
C ALA A 396 4.32 -6.49 -26.17
N VAL A 397 3.74 -7.36 -25.34
CA VAL A 397 4.18 -8.77 -25.24
C VAL A 397 3.95 -9.49 -26.57
N ASN A 398 2.79 -9.32 -27.21
CA ASN A 398 2.50 -9.96 -28.49
C ASN A 398 3.39 -9.46 -29.64
N GLU A 399 3.75 -8.18 -29.66
CA GLU A 399 4.73 -7.63 -30.61
C GLU A 399 6.10 -8.30 -30.44
N GLN A 400 6.59 -8.40 -29.20
CA GLN A 400 7.88 -9.05 -28.92
C GLN A 400 7.86 -10.54 -29.27
N ARG A 401 6.75 -11.25 -28.97
CA ARG A 401 6.54 -12.65 -29.36
C ARG A 401 6.59 -12.84 -30.88
N ALA A 402 6.18 -11.84 -31.66
CA ALA A 402 6.17 -11.91 -33.11
C ALA A 402 7.56 -11.75 -33.75
N SER A 403 8.58 -11.31 -33.00
CA SER A 403 9.93 -11.06 -33.49
C SER A 403 10.61 -12.30 -34.07
N THR A 404 11.49 -12.10 -35.05
CA THR A 404 12.28 -13.17 -35.67
C THR A 404 13.19 -13.87 -34.67
N GLU A 405 13.81 -13.14 -33.75
CA GLU A 405 14.70 -13.71 -32.74
C GLU A 405 13.98 -14.71 -31.82
N VAL A 406 12.75 -14.39 -31.38
CA VAL A 406 11.93 -15.32 -30.58
C VAL A 406 11.64 -16.59 -31.38
N ARG A 407 11.27 -16.48 -32.65
CA ARG A 407 10.97 -17.65 -33.51
C ARG A 407 12.19 -18.53 -33.72
N GLU A 408 13.36 -17.95 -33.91
CA GLU A 408 14.63 -18.70 -34.01
C GLU A 408 14.94 -19.47 -32.72
N TRP A 409 14.73 -18.84 -31.56
CA TRP A 409 14.89 -19.52 -30.27
C TRP A 409 13.86 -20.62 -30.06
N ILE A 410 12.59 -20.40 -30.42
CA ILE A 410 11.55 -21.44 -30.40
C ILE A 410 12.01 -22.65 -31.22
N ALA A 411 12.50 -22.44 -32.45
CA ALA A 411 12.98 -23.52 -33.31
C ALA A 411 14.16 -24.27 -32.69
N LYS A 412 15.19 -23.55 -32.22
CA LYS A 412 16.40 -24.13 -31.60
C LYS A 412 16.07 -24.96 -30.36
N ILE A 413 15.21 -24.43 -29.48
CA ILE A 413 14.89 -25.12 -28.23
C ILE A 413 13.94 -26.30 -28.51
N SER A 414 13.02 -26.17 -29.46
CA SER A 414 12.14 -27.28 -29.89
C SER A 414 12.93 -28.44 -30.50
N GLU A 415 13.94 -28.15 -31.32
CA GLU A 415 14.85 -29.16 -31.89
C GLU A 415 15.65 -29.86 -30.78
N LYS A 416 16.25 -29.08 -29.87
CA LYS A 416 17.05 -29.62 -28.75
C LYS A 416 16.26 -30.58 -27.86
N TYR A 417 14.99 -30.29 -27.61
CA TYR A 417 14.13 -31.07 -26.72
C TYR A 417 13.04 -31.85 -27.47
N ALA A 418 13.30 -32.21 -28.73
CA ALA A 418 12.39 -33.01 -29.54
C ALA A 418 12.04 -34.33 -28.82
N GLY A 419 10.74 -34.66 -28.78
CA GLY A 419 10.23 -35.84 -28.08
C GLY A 419 10.30 -35.78 -26.55
N LYS A 420 10.69 -34.64 -25.96
CA LYS A 420 10.68 -34.41 -24.51
C LYS A 420 9.57 -33.45 -24.09
N ARG A 421 9.10 -33.62 -22.86
CA ARG A 421 8.22 -32.68 -22.16
C ARG A 421 9.06 -31.68 -21.38
N VAL A 422 8.74 -30.40 -21.52
CA VAL A 422 9.53 -29.30 -20.96
C VAL A 422 8.75 -28.63 -19.84
N ILE A 423 9.32 -28.63 -18.64
CA ILE A 423 8.85 -27.85 -17.51
C ILE A 423 9.74 -26.61 -17.42
N VAL A 424 9.15 -25.43 -17.30
CA VAL A 424 9.88 -24.17 -17.12
C VAL A 424 9.59 -23.60 -15.75
N ALA A 425 10.61 -23.03 -15.13
CA ALA A 425 10.50 -22.21 -13.94
C ALA A 425 11.54 -21.09 -14.02
N ARG A 426 11.14 -19.87 -13.64
CA ARG A 426 12.01 -18.69 -13.63
C ARG A 426 11.74 -17.90 -12.36
N ASP A 427 12.74 -17.85 -11.49
CA ASP A 427 12.58 -17.35 -10.13
C ASP A 427 13.87 -16.66 -9.67
N LYS A 428 13.73 -15.75 -8.69
CA LYS A 428 14.90 -15.22 -7.99
C LYS A 428 15.47 -16.30 -7.08
N LEU A 429 16.78 -16.37 -6.96
CA LEU A 429 17.40 -17.23 -5.96
C LEU A 429 17.37 -16.55 -4.58
N ASP A 430 16.19 -16.43 -3.99
CA ASP A 430 15.98 -15.90 -2.65
C ASP A 430 15.13 -16.84 -1.80
N GLY A 431 15.00 -16.50 -0.51
CA GLY A 431 14.24 -17.30 0.43
C GLY A 431 12.73 -17.34 0.14
N ILE A 432 12.21 -16.51 -0.77
CA ILE A 432 10.77 -16.29 -0.96
C ILE A 432 10.28 -16.96 -2.24
N SER A 433 11.09 -17.03 -3.28
CA SER A 433 10.68 -17.54 -4.60
C SER A 433 10.57 -19.08 -4.66
N GLY A 434 10.89 -19.77 -3.57
CA GLY A 434 10.58 -21.20 -3.41
C GLY A 434 11.37 -22.16 -4.30
N VAL A 435 12.52 -21.74 -4.87
CA VAL A 435 13.36 -22.58 -5.75
C VAL A 435 13.74 -23.91 -5.08
N ARG A 436 14.15 -23.87 -3.80
CA ARG A 436 14.48 -25.07 -3.01
C ARG A 436 13.33 -26.09 -3.01
N HIS A 437 12.12 -25.63 -2.68
CA HIS A 437 10.93 -26.47 -2.55
C HIS A 437 10.58 -27.12 -3.89
N LYS A 438 10.61 -26.31 -4.95
CA LYS A 438 10.35 -26.76 -6.32
C LYS A 438 11.31 -27.88 -6.75
N LEU A 439 12.60 -27.73 -6.48
CA LEU A 439 13.60 -28.75 -6.83
C LEU A 439 13.42 -30.05 -6.01
N LEU A 440 13.10 -29.96 -4.73
CA LEU A 440 12.82 -31.14 -3.89
C LEU A 440 11.58 -31.90 -4.37
N SER A 441 10.51 -31.20 -4.73
CA SER A 441 9.31 -31.81 -5.30
C SER A 441 9.58 -32.45 -6.66
N TYR A 442 10.44 -31.83 -7.47
CA TYR A 442 10.86 -32.38 -8.76
C TYR A 442 11.71 -33.65 -8.60
N GLU A 443 12.63 -33.67 -7.64
CA GLU A 443 13.38 -34.87 -7.24
C GLU A 443 12.42 -36.00 -6.81
N LEU A 444 11.43 -35.67 -5.97
CA LEU A 444 10.41 -36.63 -5.55
C LEU A 444 9.60 -37.17 -6.73
N PHE A 445 9.22 -36.31 -7.68
CA PHE A 445 8.53 -36.69 -8.90
C PHE A 445 9.34 -37.70 -9.73
N LEU A 446 10.63 -37.43 -9.96
CA LEU A 446 11.52 -38.35 -10.71
C LEU A 446 11.67 -39.71 -9.99
N ASN A 447 11.69 -39.70 -8.66
CA ASN A 447 11.77 -40.91 -7.86
C ASN A 447 10.49 -41.76 -7.95
N LYS A 448 9.32 -41.14 -7.78
CA LYS A 448 8.01 -41.81 -7.78
C LYS A 448 7.55 -42.26 -9.17
N ASN A 449 7.98 -41.60 -10.24
CA ASN A 449 7.51 -41.87 -11.60
C ASN A 449 8.67 -42.23 -12.56
N PRO A 450 9.25 -43.45 -12.47
CA PRO A 450 10.39 -43.87 -13.29
C PRO A 450 10.17 -43.76 -14.80
N GLU A 451 8.92 -43.90 -15.26
CA GLU A 451 8.51 -43.85 -16.66
C GLU A 451 8.65 -42.47 -17.31
N TRP A 452 8.79 -41.42 -16.50
CA TRP A 452 9.00 -40.04 -16.96
C TRP A 452 10.47 -39.62 -16.97
N ARG A 453 11.37 -40.33 -16.27
CA ARG A 453 12.76 -39.92 -16.04
C ARG A 453 13.54 -39.53 -17.28
N GLU A 454 13.32 -40.23 -18.40
CA GLU A 454 14.01 -39.96 -19.66
C GLU A 454 13.17 -39.12 -20.64
N LYS A 455 11.95 -38.73 -20.28
CA LYS A 455 11.00 -38.04 -21.16
C LYS A 455 10.82 -36.57 -20.81
N ILE A 456 11.27 -36.14 -19.63
CA ILE A 456 11.00 -34.80 -19.12
C ILE A 456 12.28 -34.01 -18.88
N VAL A 457 12.21 -32.69 -18.99
CA VAL A 457 13.31 -31.78 -18.63
C VAL A 457 12.72 -30.60 -17.88
N LEU A 458 13.24 -30.34 -16.67
CA LEU A 458 13.00 -29.09 -15.95
C LEU A 458 14.10 -28.08 -16.31
N ILE A 459 13.70 -26.94 -16.85
CA ILE A 459 14.57 -25.79 -17.07
C ILE A 459 14.27 -24.77 -15.98
N GLN A 460 15.15 -24.70 -14.98
CA GLN A 460 15.08 -23.72 -13.90
C GLN A 460 16.05 -22.57 -14.18
N VAL A 461 15.52 -21.40 -14.48
CA VAL A 461 16.28 -20.15 -14.56
C VAL A 461 16.25 -19.51 -13.18
N ALA A 462 17.43 -19.38 -12.56
CA ALA A 462 17.60 -18.80 -11.24
C ALA A 462 18.39 -17.49 -11.37
N THR A 463 17.69 -16.35 -11.27
CA THR A 463 18.35 -15.04 -11.41
C THR A 463 19.24 -14.76 -10.18
N SER A 464 20.43 -14.21 -10.42
CA SER A 464 21.48 -14.13 -9.40
C SER A 464 21.17 -13.09 -8.33
N THR A 465 21.16 -13.48 -7.06
CA THR A 465 21.10 -12.57 -5.91
C THR A 465 22.44 -12.60 -5.16
N SER A 466 22.84 -11.44 -4.63
CA SER A 466 24.14 -11.25 -3.96
C SER A 466 24.12 -11.66 -2.48
N GLU A 467 22.97 -12.02 -1.91
CA GLU A 467 22.74 -11.93 -0.45
C GLU A 467 22.48 -13.26 0.29
N GLN A 468 22.46 -14.44 -0.35
CA GLN A 468 22.10 -15.70 0.34
C GLN A 468 23.01 -16.90 0.01
N ALA A 469 24.23 -16.89 0.56
CA ALA A 469 25.20 -17.97 0.35
C ALA A 469 24.72 -19.35 0.86
N GLU A 470 24.03 -19.38 2.00
CA GLU A 470 23.52 -20.64 2.59
C GLU A 470 22.42 -21.29 1.75
N LEU A 471 21.46 -20.50 1.27
CA LEU A 471 20.43 -20.98 0.35
C LEU A 471 21.06 -21.49 -0.94
N MET A 472 22.04 -20.77 -1.46
CA MET A 472 22.75 -21.14 -2.68
C MET A 472 23.49 -22.47 -2.53
N ALA A 473 24.16 -22.71 -1.40
CA ALA A 473 24.79 -23.99 -1.11
C ALA A 473 23.74 -25.11 -1.09
N THR A 474 22.66 -24.92 -0.33
CA THR A 474 21.56 -25.90 -0.22
C THR A 474 20.95 -26.24 -1.58
N VAL A 475 20.68 -25.23 -2.41
CA VAL A 475 20.14 -25.43 -3.77
C VAL A 475 21.14 -26.16 -4.65
N SER A 476 22.43 -25.82 -4.58
CA SER A 476 23.48 -26.48 -5.37
C SER A 476 23.63 -27.96 -4.99
N ASP A 477 23.48 -28.30 -3.71
CA ASP A 477 23.49 -29.69 -3.25
C ASP A 477 22.31 -30.48 -3.81
N ILE A 478 21.11 -29.88 -3.85
CA ILE A 478 19.92 -30.51 -4.44
C ILE A 478 20.10 -30.71 -5.95
N VAL A 479 20.58 -29.70 -6.66
CA VAL A 479 20.86 -29.79 -8.11
C VAL A 479 21.85 -30.93 -8.38
N THR A 480 22.98 -30.96 -7.67
CA THR A 480 24.00 -32.01 -7.82
C THR A 480 23.43 -33.39 -7.52
N ARG A 481 22.56 -33.52 -6.51
CA ARG A 481 21.93 -34.79 -6.16
C ARG A 481 20.99 -35.27 -7.26
N ILE A 482 20.11 -34.41 -7.78
CA ILE A 482 19.22 -34.74 -8.91
C ILE A 482 20.03 -35.17 -10.13
N GLU A 483 21.06 -34.41 -10.48
CA GLU A 483 21.90 -34.70 -11.64
C GLU A 483 22.67 -36.01 -11.47
N SER A 484 23.23 -36.29 -10.30
CA SER A 484 23.99 -37.52 -10.05
C SER A 484 23.13 -38.78 -10.06
N MET A 485 21.86 -38.69 -9.65
CA MET A 485 20.95 -39.84 -9.59
C MET A 485 20.23 -40.11 -10.91
N HIS A 486 19.91 -39.07 -11.69
CA HIS A 486 18.97 -39.18 -12.80
C HIS A 486 19.55 -38.79 -14.17
N SER A 487 20.70 -38.12 -14.23
CA SER A 487 21.34 -37.84 -15.53
C SER A 487 21.97 -39.09 -16.11
N THR A 488 21.87 -39.23 -17.43
CA THR A 488 22.56 -40.24 -18.23
C THR A 488 23.38 -39.57 -19.32
N LEU A 489 24.20 -40.34 -20.04
CA LEU A 489 24.94 -39.82 -21.20
C LEU A 489 24.03 -39.21 -22.28
N ALA A 490 22.77 -39.68 -22.37
CA ALA A 490 21.81 -39.26 -23.39
C ALA A 490 20.76 -38.27 -22.87
N HIS A 491 20.68 -38.05 -21.55
CA HIS A 491 19.58 -37.30 -20.97
C HIS A 491 19.98 -36.55 -19.69
N GLN A 492 19.67 -35.25 -19.66
CA GLN A 492 19.80 -34.40 -18.49
C GLN A 492 18.39 -33.95 -18.05
N PRO A 493 17.86 -34.44 -16.92
CA PRO A 493 16.49 -34.15 -16.48
C PRO A 493 16.34 -32.74 -15.87
N LEU A 494 17.44 -32.09 -15.47
CA LEU A 494 17.44 -30.76 -14.88
C LEU A 494 18.47 -29.87 -15.56
N VAL A 495 18.03 -28.73 -16.08
CA VAL A 495 18.90 -27.65 -16.57
C VAL A 495 18.76 -26.47 -15.62
N PHE A 496 19.75 -26.29 -14.76
CA PHE A 496 19.78 -25.20 -13.78
C PHE A 496 20.66 -24.05 -14.27
N LEU A 497 20.04 -22.93 -14.66
CA LEU A 497 20.71 -21.75 -15.19
C LEU A 497 20.81 -20.67 -14.12
N LYS A 498 21.98 -20.52 -13.52
CA LYS A 498 22.27 -19.45 -12.54
C LYS A 498 22.71 -18.16 -13.25
N GLN A 499 21.89 -17.68 -14.16
CA GLN A 499 22.16 -16.48 -14.95
C GLN A 499 20.87 -15.86 -15.45
N ASP A 500 20.92 -14.59 -15.79
CA ASP A 500 19.87 -13.95 -16.57
C ASP A 500 19.91 -14.44 -18.02
N ILE A 501 18.72 -14.56 -18.62
CA ILE A 501 18.55 -14.94 -20.02
C ILE A 501 17.98 -13.77 -20.83
N PRO A 502 18.24 -13.69 -22.14
CA PRO A 502 17.49 -12.88 -23.10
C PRO A 502 15.98 -12.92 -22.98
N PHE A 503 15.35 -11.76 -23.18
CA PHE A 503 13.90 -11.67 -23.18
C PHE A 503 13.31 -12.47 -24.35
N SER A 504 14.01 -12.52 -25.48
CA SER A 504 13.68 -13.39 -26.62
C SER A 504 13.69 -14.88 -26.22
N GLN A 505 14.71 -15.32 -25.48
CA GLN A 505 14.78 -16.67 -24.93
C GLN A 505 13.71 -16.94 -23.88
N TYR A 506 13.38 -15.96 -23.04
CA TYR A 506 12.31 -16.06 -22.05
C TYR A 506 10.95 -16.33 -22.71
N LEU A 507 10.56 -15.51 -23.69
CA LEU A 507 9.30 -15.72 -24.42
C LEU A 507 9.29 -17.04 -25.19
N ALA A 508 10.45 -17.44 -25.76
CA ALA A 508 10.58 -18.73 -26.41
C ALA A 508 10.38 -19.89 -25.42
N LEU A 509 11.01 -19.85 -24.25
CA LEU A 509 10.84 -20.83 -23.18
C LEU A 509 9.38 -20.95 -22.74
N LEU A 510 8.70 -19.82 -22.50
CA LEU A 510 7.29 -19.82 -22.12
C LEU A 510 6.39 -20.41 -23.21
N SER A 511 6.71 -20.20 -24.49
CA SER A 511 5.91 -20.73 -25.61
C SER A 511 6.05 -22.26 -25.74
N ILE A 512 7.25 -22.82 -25.50
CA ILE A 512 7.50 -24.27 -25.66
C ILE A 512 7.20 -25.11 -24.41
N ALA A 513 6.93 -24.47 -23.27
CA ALA A 513 6.79 -25.16 -22.01
C ALA A 513 5.45 -25.92 -21.96
N ASP A 514 5.52 -27.23 -21.68
CA ASP A 514 4.33 -28.04 -21.39
C ASP A 514 3.74 -27.69 -20.02
N ILE A 515 4.60 -27.25 -19.08
CA ILE A 515 4.23 -26.84 -17.73
C ILE A 515 5.06 -25.61 -17.34
N LEU A 516 4.41 -24.58 -16.79
CA LEU A 516 5.06 -23.55 -15.98
C LEU A 516 4.82 -23.84 -14.50
N ILE A 517 5.87 -23.82 -13.68
CA ILE A 517 5.75 -23.94 -12.22
C ILE A 517 6.15 -22.62 -11.55
N VAL A 518 5.19 -22.00 -10.87
CA VAL A 518 5.39 -20.84 -10.01
C VAL A 518 5.23 -21.28 -8.55
N GLY A 519 6.36 -21.46 -7.87
CA GLY A 519 6.42 -22.05 -6.52
C GLY A 519 6.70 -21.04 -5.40
N SER A 520 6.41 -19.76 -5.60
CA SER A 520 6.69 -18.71 -4.62
C SER A 520 6.02 -18.98 -3.27
N LEU A 521 6.73 -18.74 -2.18
CA LEU A 521 6.25 -18.94 -0.81
C LEU A 521 5.31 -17.83 -0.36
N ARG A 522 5.50 -16.62 -0.89
CA ARG A 522 4.59 -15.48 -0.78
C ARG A 522 4.92 -14.50 -1.90
N ASP A 523 3.93 -13.98 -2.61
CA ASP A 523 4.16 -13.01 -3.69
C ASP A 523 2.94 -12.11 -3.87
N GLY A 524 3.17 -10.82 -4.11
CA GLY A 524 2.08 -9.87 -4.32
C GLY A 524 1.29 -10.16 -5.58
N MET A 525 1.98 -10.41 -6.70
CA MET A 525 1.41 -10.80 -7.99
C MET A 525 2.50 -11.44 -8.86
N ASN A 526 2.20 -12.52 -9.59
CA ASN A 526 3.18 -13.19 -10.43
C ASN A 526 2.92 -12.97 -11.93
N LEU A 527 3.54 -11.93 -12.50
CA LEU A 527 3.32 -11.57 -13.90
C LEU A 527 3.91 -12.58 -14.91
N THR A 528 4.87 -13.42 -14.50
CA THR A 528 5.37 -14.54 -15.33
C THR A 528 4.24 -15.53 -15.65
N ALA A 529 3.32 -15.76 -14.71
CA ALA A 529 2.16 -16.61 -14.93
C ALA A 529 1.22 -16.02 -16.01
N HIS A 530 1.07 -14.69 -16.04
CA HIS A 530 0.26 -14.00 -17.04
C HIS A 530 0.93 -14.05 -18.42
N ASP A 531 2.25 -13.80 -18.49
CA ASP A 531 3.02 -13.91 -19.74
C ASP A 531 2.93 -15.33 -20.32
N TYR A 532 2.97 -16.36 -19.46
CA TYR A 532 2.87 -17.75 -19.87
C TYR A 532 1.52 -18.08 -20.50
N VAL A 533 0.42 -17.68 -19.87
CA VAL A 533 -0.93 -17.90 -20.40
C VAL A 533 -1.06 -17.33 -21.81
N ILE A 534 -0.52 -16.13 -22.05
CA ILE A 534 -0.51 -15.50 -23.38
C ILE A 534 0.39 -16.26 -24.37
N CYS A 535 1.53 -16.78 -23.93
CA CYS A 535 2.44 -17.55 -24.79
C CYS A 535 1.88 -18.91 -25.23
N GLN A 536 0.84 -19.43 -24.58
CA GLN A 536 0.29 -20.78 -24.77
C GLN A 536 -0.83 -20.89 -25.82
N ASP A 537 -0.97 -19.91 -26.71
CA ASP A 537 -1.99 -19.86 -27.79
C ASP A 537 -1.71 -20.79 -28.99
N GLY A 538 -0.49 -21.33 -29.12
CA GLY A 538 -0.08 -22.20 -30.23
C GLY A 538 0.19 -21.46 -31.55
N LYS A 539 0.35 -20.13 -31.54
CA LYS A 539 0.54 -19.32 -32.75
C LYS A 539 1.92 -19.49 -33.39
N TYR A 540 2.96 -19.66 -32.57
CA TYR A 540 4.37 -19.69 -32.99
C TYR A 540 5.06 -21.05 -32.80
N CYS A 541 4.39 -22.02 -32.17
CA CYS A 541 4.89 -23.38 -31.98
C CYS A 541 3.72 -24.38 -31.92
N GLU A 542 3.99 -25.67 -32.15
CA GLU A 542 2.97 -26.72 -32.10
C GLU A 542 2.41 -26.95 -30.69
N LYS A 543 3.21 -26.67 -29.65
CA LYS A 543 2.80 -26.76 -28.26
C LYS A 543 1.85 -25.61 -27.91
N LYS A 544 0.80 -25.94 -27.15
CA LYS A 544 -0.24 -25.02 -26.72
C LYS A 544 -0.96 -25.57 -25.50
N TYR A 545 -1.68 -24.70 -24.81
CA TYR A 545 -2.52 -25.06 -23.65
C TYR A 545 -1.74 -25.80 -22.55
N GLY A 546 -0.46 -25.46 -22.39
CA GLY A 546 0.37 -25.99 -21.33
C GLY A 546 -0.20 -25.65 -19.95
N SER A 547 0.08 -26.52 -18.97
CA SER A 547 -0.51 -26.42 -17.64
C SER A 547 0.25 -25.41 -16.77
N LEU A 548 -0.49 -24.63 -15.99
CA LEU A 548 0.07 -23.71 -15.01
C LEU A 548 -0.06 -24.33 -13.61
N ILE A 549 1.07 -24.66 -12.99
CA ILE A 549 1.15 -25.05 -11.58
C ILE A 549 1.52 -23.80 -10.78
N LEU A 550 0.67 -23.40 -9.84
CA LEU A 550 0.76 -22.10 -9.17
C LEU A 550 0.62 -22.26 -7.67
N SER A 551 1.52 -21.63 -6.92
CA SER A 551 1.43 -21.56 -5.46
C SER A 551 0.21 -20.76 -5.01
N GLU A 552 -0.55 -21.31 -4.07
CA GLU A 552 -1.71 -20.65 -3.44
C GLU A 552 -1.33 -19.35 -2.70
N PHE A 553 -0.05 -19.16 -2.40
CA PHE A 553 0.48 -17.98 -1.72
C PHE A 553 0.86 -16.82 -2.66
N THR A 554 0.40 -16.84 -3.91
CA THR A 554 0.63 -15.78 -4.90
C THR A 554 -0.66 -15.03 -5.20
N GLY A 555 -0.60 -13.70 -5.39
CA GLY A 555 -1.80 -12.93 -5.77
C GLY A 555 -2.46 -13.41 -7.07
N SER A 556 -1.69 -13.97 -8.01
CA SER A 556 -2.22 -14.55 -9.25
C SER A 556 -3.12 -15.77 -8.98
N ALA A 557 -2.91 -16.51 -7.89
CA ALA A 557 -3.74 -17.66 -7.56
C ALA A 557 -5.18 -17.25 -7.21
N ALA A 558 -5.34 -16.16 -6.44
CA ALA A 558 -6.65 -15.60 -6.12
C ALA A 558 -7.39 -15.12 -7.38
N LEU A 559 -6.66 -14.59 -8.37
CA LEU A 559 -7.24 -14.12 -9.64
C LEU A 559 -7.63 -15.29 -10.57
N PHE A 560 -6.80 -16.33 -10.65
CA PHE A 560 -6.99 -17.45 -11.58
C PHE A 560 -7.92 -18.56 -11.07
N GLY A 561 -8.12 -18.65 -9.75
CA GLY A 561 -9.04 -19.62 -9.13
C GLY A 561 -8.74 -21.07 -9.51
N ASP A 562 -9.77 -21.87 -9.74
CA ASP A 562 -9.66 -23.32 -9.97
C ASP A 562 -9.08 -23.72 -11.35
N HIS A 563 -8.78 -22.73 -12.20
CA HIS A 563 -8.26 -22.98 -13.55
C HIS A 563 -6.77 -23.35 -13.56
N VAL A 564 -6.03 -23.01 -12.49
CA VAL A 564 -4.64 -23.47 -12.27
C VAL A 564 -4.59 -24.81 -11.52
N LEU A 565 -3.42 -25.45 -11.53
CA LEU A 565 -3.10 -26.51 -10.58
C LEU A 565 -2.49 -25.87 -9.34
N SER A 566 -3.36 -25.55 -8.37
CA SER A 566 -2.94 -24.93 -7.10
C SER A 566 -2.08 -25.88 -6.28
N ILE A 567 -1.00 -25.37 -5.67
CA ILE A 567 -0.11 -26.12 -4.81
C ILE A 567 0.25 -25.36 -3.53
N ASN A 568 0.46 -26.10 -2.45
CA ASN A 568 1.22 -25.61 -1.31
C ASN A 568 2.70 -25.97 -1.53
N PRO A 569 3.63 -25.00 -1.67
CA PRO A 569 5.04 -25.27 -1.91
C PRO A 569 5.74 -26.03 -0.78
N TRP A 570 5.18 -26.08 0.43
CA TRP A 570 5.72 -26.87 1.54
C TRP A 570 5.33 -28.35 1.46
N ALA A 571 4.27 -28.67 0.74
CA ALA A 571 3.80 -30.04 0.53
C ALA A 571 4.42 -30.62 -0.74
N TYR A 572 5.61 -31.22 -0.61
CA TYR A 572 6.35 -31.76 -1.77
C TYR A 572 5.57 -32.85 -2.52
N GLU A 573 4.75 -33.62 -1.81
CA GLU A 573 3.90 -34.64 -2.42
C GLU A 573 2.79 -34.03 -3.29
N ASP A 574 2.20 -32.91 -2.86
CA ASP A 574 1.15 -32.22 -3.61
C ASP A 574 1.72 -31.63 -4.89
N GLN A 575 2.89 -31.00 -4.82
CA GLN A 575 3.57 -30.47 -6.01
C GLN A 575 4.00 -31.60 -6.96
N CYS A 576 4.51 -32.72 -6.45
CA CYS A 576 4.77 -33.91 -7.24
C CYS A 576 3.49 -34.41 -7.96
N THR A 577 2.38 -34.50 -7.24
CA THR A 577 1.09 -34.95 -7.77
C THR A 577 0.55 -33.99 -8.83
N ALA A 578 0.72 -32.68 -8.63
CA ALA A 578 0.35 -31.67 -9.61
C ALA A 578 1.15 -31.80 -10.92
N ILE A 579 2.45 -32.11 -10.84
CA ILE A 579 3.29 -32.38 -12.03
C ILE A 579 2.78 -33.63 -12.77
N THR A 580 2.51 -34.72 -12.05
CA THR A 580 1.93 -35.94 -12.64
C THR A 580 0.59 -35.64 -13.32
N ARG A 581 -0.32 -34.96 -12.62
CA ARG A 581 -1.64 -34.58 -13.13
C ARG A 581 -1.54 -33.72 -14.38
N ALA A 582 -0.63 -32.75 -14.43
CA ALA A 582 -0.42 -31.90 -15.60
C ALA A 582 -0.03 -32.69 -16.86
N PHE A 583 0.75 -33.76 -16.70
CA PHE A 583 1.12 -34.62 -17.82
C PHE A 583 0.00 -35.59 -18.24
N GLU A 584 -0.78 -36.09 -17.30
CA GLU A 584 -1.90 -37.02 -17.55
C GLU A 584 -3.19 -36.32 -18.03
N MET A 585 -3.28 -35.00 -17.85
CA MET A 585 -4.44 -34.22 -18.22
C MET A 585 -4.71 -34.28 -19.74
N SER A 586 -5.97 -34.55 -20.09
CA SER A 586 -6.42 -34.60 -21.49
C SER A 586 -6.30 -33.25 -22.19
N ASP A 587 -6.12 -33.27 -23.51
CA ASP A 587 -6.03 -32.03 -24.30
C ASP A 587 -7.29 -31.17 -24.22
N ALA A 588 -8.46 -31.78 -24.02
CA ALA A 588 -9.73 -31.08 -23.84
C ALA A 588 -9.75 -30.29 -22.52
N GLU A 589 -9.32 -30.90 -21.42
CA GLU A 589 -9.23 -30.24 -20.11
C GLU A 589 -8.15 -29.15 -20.10
N LYS A 590 -7.00 -29.40 -20.74
CA LYS A 590 -5.93 -28.39 -20.91
C LYS A 590 -6.44 -27.16 -21.65
N LYS A 591 -7.14 -27.37 -22.76
CA LYS A 591 -7.73 -26.29 -23.55
C LYS A 591 -8.78 -25.51 -22.75
N ASP A 592 -9.64 -26.21 -22.02
CA ASP A 592 -10.68 -25.58 -21.20
C ASP A 592 -10.08 -24.68 -20.12
N ARG A 593 -9.13 -25.20 -19.33
CA ARG A 593 -8.39 -24.42 -18.33
C ARG A 593 -7.68 -23.21 -18.94
N TRP A 594 -6.93 -23.42 -20.02
CA TRP A 594 -6.23 -22.33 -20.70
C TRP A 594 -7.19 -21.25 -21.22
N THR A 595 -8.35 -21.63 -21.77
CA THR A 595 -9.32 -20.67 -22.31
C THR A 595 -9.82 -19.74 -21.20
N HIS A 596 -10.16 -20.28 -20.04
CA HIS A 596 -10.58 -19.49 -18.88
C HIS A 596 -9.45 -18.59 -18.36
N LEU A 597 -8.23 -19.11 -18.21
CA LEU A 597 -7.06 -18.32 -17.81
C LEU A 597 -6.80 -17.17 -18.77
N HIS A 598 -6.85 -17.46 -20.07
CA HIS A 598 -6.64 -16.47 -21.13
C HIS A 598 -7.70 -15.36 -21.07
N ASP A 599 -8.97 -15.71 -20.91
CA ASP A 599 -10.06 -14.73 -20.76
C ASP A 599 -9.88 -13.85 -19.52
N ILE A 600 -9.40 -14.41 -18.41
CA ILE A 600 -9.09 -13.64 -17.19
C ILE A 600 -7.97 -12.64 -17.46
N VAL A 601 -6.87 -13.06 -18.10
CA VAL A 601 -5.73 -12.19 -18.42
C VAL A 601 -6.13 -11.08 -19.40
N LEU A 602 -6.99 -11.37 -20.39
CA LEU A 602 -7.51 -10.36 -21.32
C LEU A 602 -8.42 -9.31 -20.64
N LYS A 603 -9.19 -9.73 -19.63
CA LYS A 603 -10.06 -8.82 -18.84
C LYS A 603 -9.24 -7.92 -17.93
N HIS A 604 -8.11 -8.41 -17.40
CA HIS A 604 -7.25 -7.70 -16.46
C HIS A 604 -5.90 -7.33 -17.10
N SER A 605 -5.91 -6.53 -18.18
CA SER A 605 -4.67 -5.97 -18.75
C SER A 605 -4.10 -4.84 -17.91
N GLY A 606 -2.82 -4.54 -18.06
CA GLY A 606 -2.15 -3.45 -17.34
C GLY A 606 -2.80 -2.09 -17.59
N GLY A 607 -3.16 -1.80 -18.84
CA GLY A 607 -3.84 -0.56 -19.23
C GLY A 607 -5.23 -0.42 -18.59
N LYS A 608 -6.02 -1.50 -18.52
CA LYS A 608 -7.32 -1.51 -17.84
C LYS A 608 -7.19 -1.32 -16.33
N TRP A 609 -6.18 -1.94 -15.73
CA TRP A 609 -5.85 -1.75 -14.31
C TRP A 609 -5.56 -0.28 -13.99
N ALA A 610 -4.70 0.38 -14.78
CA ALA A 610 -4.34 1.78 -14.57
C ALA A 610 -5.55 2.73 -14.70
N LYS A 611 -6.41 2.49 -15.71
CA LYS A 611 -7.66 3.25 -15.90
C LYS A 611 -8.61 3.06 -14.72
N SER A 612 -8.82 1.81 -14.29
CA SER A 612 -9.71 1.49 -13.16
C SER A 612 -9.23 2.12 -11.85
N LEU A 613 -7.92 2.15 -11.59
CA LEU A 613 -7.36 2.85 -10.42
C LEU A 613 -7.64 4.35 -10.48
N ALA A 614 -7.33 5.00 -11.59
CA ALA A 614 -7.56 6.43 -11.75
C ALA A 614 -9.05 6.82 -11.61
N GLU A 615 -9.96 6.02 -12.16
CA GLU A 615 -11.41 6.20 -11.99
C GLU A 615 -11.85 6.02 -10.54
N SER A 616 -11.36 4.97 -9.86
CA SER A 616 -11.70 4.69 -8.46
C SER A 616 -11.24 5.84 -7.54
N LEU A 617 -10.03 6.35 -7.72
CA LEU A 617 -9.53 7.48 -6.93
C LEU A 617 -10.34 8.76 -7.19
N ARG A 618 -10.70 9.02 -8.45
CA ARG A 618 -11.52 10.19 -8.80
C ARG A 618 -12.89 10.10 -8.11
N GLN A 619 -13.55 8.94 -8.20
CA GLN A 619 -14.83 8.70 -7.55
C GLN A 619 -14.73 8.92 -6.04
N VAL A 620 -13.76 8.27 -5.38
CA VAL A 620 -13.55 8.40 -3.93
C VAL A 620 -13.26 9.85 -3.54
N HIS A 621 -12.43 10.55 -4.31
CA HIS A 621 -12.14 11.96 -4.04
C HIS A 621 -13.37 12.85 -4.24
N GLU A 622 -14.20 12.60 -5.25
CA GLU A 622 -15.46 13.34 -5.46
C GLU A 622 -16.46 13.07 -4.33
N GLU A 623 -16.55 11.83 -3.85
CA GLU A 623 -17.35 11.46 -2.68
C GLU A 623 -16.84 12.20 -1.43
N HIS A 624 -15.54 12.14 -1.15
CA HIS A 624 -14.94 12.84 0.00
C HIS A 624 -15.09 14.36 -0.12
N ALA A 625 -14.86 14.91 -1.31
CA ALA A 625 -15.01 16.34 -1.56
C ALA A 625 -16.48 16.76 -1.46
N ALA A 626 -17.45 15.94 -1.86
CA ALA A 626 -18.86 16.24 -1.65
C ALA A 626 -19.19 16.31 -0.14
N HIS A 627 -18.52 15.52 0.69
CA HIS A 627 -18.62 15.61 2.14
C HIS A 627 -17.89 16.85 2.71
N ASP A 628 -16.68 17.18 2.23
CA ASP A 628 -15.83 18.27 2.73
C ASP A 628 -16.21 19.68 2.20
N THR A 629 -16.65 19.79 0.94
CA THR A 629 -16.92 21.08 0.26
C THR A 629 -18.29 21.67 0.58
N THR A 630 -19.15 20.92 1.26
CA THR A 630 -20.13 21.52 2.15
C THR A 630 -19.35 22.23 3.27
N SER A 631 -18.83 23.43 3.00
CA SER A 631 -18.44 24.33 4.09
C SER A 631 -19.74 24.60 4.83
N ILE A 632 -19.98 23.83 5.87
CA ILE A 632 -21.25 23.85 6.57
C ILE A 632 -21.45 25.30 7.04
N PRO A 633 -22.45 26.02 6.50
CA PRO A 633 -22.61 27.42 6.81
C PRO A 633 -22.85 27.58 8.31
N ARG A 634 -22.42 28.73 8.86
CA ARG A 634 -22.85 29.06 10.21
C ARG A 634 -24.36 29.18 10.24
N LEU A 635 -24.99 28.65 11.29
CA LEU A 635 -26.43 28.72 11.47
C LEU A 635 -26.93 30.17 11.35
N SER A 636 -27.78 30.43 10.37
CA SER A 636 -28.42 31.73 10.18
C SER A 636 -29.62 31.86 11.11
N LEU A 637 -29.39 32.40 12.30
CA LEU A 637 -30.45 32.60 13.29
C LEU A 637 -31.67 33.39 12.75
N PRO A 638 -31.53 34.43 11.90
CA PRO A 638 -32.68 35.10 11.29
C PRO A 638 -33.54 34.18 10.42
N GLN A 639 -32.92 33.28 9.65
CA GLN A 639 -33.64 32.30 8.82
C GLN A 639 -34.40 31.32 9.70
N VAL A 640 -33.73 30.74 10.70
CA VAL A 640 -34.36 29.83 11.68
C VAL A 640 -35.53 30.54 12.38
N SER A 641 -35.35 31.78 12.82
CA SER A 641 -36.39 32.57 13.50
C SER A 641 -37.60 32.85 12.60
N THR A 642 -37.38 33.09 11.30
CA THR A 642 -38.45 33.34 10.33
C THR A 642 -39.24 32.07 10.06
N ALA A 643 -38.55 30.96 9.78
CA ALA A 643 -39.17 29.64 9.62
C ALA A 643 -39.93 29.23 10.87
N TYR A 644 -39.32 29.41 12.05
CA TYR A 644 -39.94 29.14 13.35
C TYR A 644 -41.27 29.89 13.50
N LYS A 645 -41.30 31.22 13.30
CA LYS A 645 -42.54 32.01 13.38
C LYS A 645 -43.64 31.56 12.42
N ALA A 646 -43.27 31.14 11.21
CA ALA A 646 -44.19 30.72 10.16
C ALA A 646 -44.74 29.29 10.35
N SER A 647 -44.18 28.51 11.28
CA SER A 647 -44.51 27.10 11.48
C SER A 647 -45.51 26.89 12.61
N GLU A 648 -46.39 25.92 12.44
CA GLU A 648 -47.48 25.59 13.37
C GLU A 648 -47.18 24.40 14.29
N ARG A 649 -46.38 23.42 13.82
CA ARG A 649 -46.01 22.24 14.62
C ARG A 649 -44.52 21.93 14.47
N ARG A 650 -43.77 22.22 15.52
CA ARG A 650 -42.30 22.31 15.50
C ARG A 650 -41.70 21.21 16.36
N VAL A 651 -40.81 20.41 15.78
CA VAL A 651 -40.10 19.34 16.48
C VAL A 651 -38.63 19.71 16.66
N PHE A 652 -38.14 19.54 17.88
CA PHE A 652 -36.74 19.69 18.25
C PHE A 652 -36.20 18.34 18.70
N ILE A 653 -35.07 17.91 18.16
CA ILE A 653 -34.37 16.70 18.61
C ILE A 653 -32.93 17.11 18.92
N LEU A 654 -32.58 17.14 20.21
CA LEU A 654 -31.34 17.72 20.68
C LEU A 654 -30.52 16.67 21.38
N ASP A 655 -29.30 16.41 20.90
CA ASP A 655 -28.36 15.58 21.63
C ASP A 655 -27.93 16.26 22.94
N TYR A 656 -27.65 15.46 23.98
CA TYR A 656 -27.28 15.95 25.29
C TYR A 656 -25.76 16.06 25.49
N GLU A 657 -25.05 14.95 25.33
CA GLU A 657 -23.62 14.80 25.62
C GLU A 657 -22.76 15.54 24.60
N GLY A 658 -22.16 16.66 25.00
CA GLY A 658 -21.31 17.50 24.14
C GLY A 658 -22.06 18.58 23.38
N THR A 659 -23.34 18.34 23.08
CA THR A 659 -24.22 19.28 22.39
C THR A 659 -24.89 20.29 23.33
N LEU A 660 -25.66 19.83 24.32
CA LEU A 660 -26.35 20.69 25.30
C LEU A 660 -25.55 20.88 26.59
N ALA A 661 -24.69 19.94 26.93
CA ALA A 661 -23.76 20.02 28.06
C ALA A 661 -22.39 19.48 27.66
N PRO A 662 -21.25 20.06 28.09
CA PRO A 662 -19.93 19.54 27.70
C PRO A 662 -19.70 18.10 28.17
N HIS A 663 -19.00 17.31 27.35
CA HIS A 663 -18.71 15.88 27.58
C HIS A 663 -18.10 15.56 28.97
N ARG A 664 -17.27 16.43 29.57
CA ARG A 664 -16.72 16.36 30.96
C ARG A 664 -15.83 17.58 31.28
N THR A 665 -15.64 17.91 32.56
CA THR A 665 -14.52 18.79 32.99
C THR A 665 -13.20 18.02 33.12
N GLN A 666 -12.08 18.75 33.17
CA GLN A 666 -10.70 18.23 33.36
C GLN A 666 -10.51 17.31 34.60
N THR A 667 -11.51 17.23 35.48
CA THR A 667 -11.51 16.44 36.73
C THR A 667 -12.35 15.16 36.66
N GLY A 668 -12.93 14.81 35.50
CA GLY A 668 -13.71 13.58 35.34
C GLY A 668 -15.10 13.60 36.01
N ILE A 669 -15.51 14.75 36.56
CA ILE A 669 -16.85 14.93 37.14
C ILE A 669 -17.84 15.25 36.02
N THR A 670 -18.90 14.45 35.92
CA THR A 670 -20.07 14.76 35.12
C THR A 670 -20.75 15.98 35.73
N LEU A 671 -20.67 17.15 35.10
CA LEU A 671 -21.48 18.28 35.54
C LEU A 671 -22.95 17.89 35.35
N GLY A 672 -23.69 17.89 36.46
CA GLY A 672 -25.15 17.96 36.41
C GLY A 672 -25.56 19.11 35.51
N SER A 673 -26.64 18.91 34.75
CA SER A 673 -27.26 19.86 33.85
C SER A 673 -27.00 21.31 34.29
N PRO A 674 -26.28 22.15 33.52
CA PRO A 674 -26.20 23.56 33.83
C PRO A 674 -27.64 24.06 33.96
N GLN A 675 -28.03 24.66 35.08
CA GLN A 675 -29.41 25.14 35.32
C GLN A 675 -29.97 25.87 34.09
N ARG A 676 -29.09 26.60 33.39
CA ARG A 676 -29.32 27.27 32.11
C ARG A 676 -29.90 26.40 30.97
N VAL A 677 -29.53 25.12 30.88
CA VAL A 677 -30.08 24.16 29.90
C VAL A 677 -31.52 23.82 30.26
N ILE A 678 -31.76 23.47 31.52
CA ILE A 678 -33.11 23.18 32.05
C ILE A 678 -34.02 24.38 31.83
N ASP A 679 -33.57 25.58 32.18
CA ASP A 679 -34.34 26.81 31.99
C ASP A 679 -34.66 27.04 30.51
N ALA A 680 -33.68 26.89 29.62
CA ALA A 680 -33.87 27.08 28.18
C ALA A 680 -34.86 26.07 27.57
N LEU A 681 -34.78 24.80 27.97
CA LEU A 681 -35.72 23.76 27.53
C LEU A 681 -37.12 24.00 28.11
N GLY A 682 -37.19 24.35 29.39
CA GLY A 682 -38.44 24.70 30.07
C GLY A 682 -39.17 25.86 29.40
N ASP A 683 -38.46 26.94 29.10
CA ASP A 683 -38.99 28.11 28.39
C ASP A 683 -39.48 27.74 26.98
N LEU A 684 -38.77 26.85 26.27
CA LEU A 684 -39.14 26.44 24.91
C LEU A 684 -40.41 25.61 24.89
N ILE A 685 -40.64 24.76 25.89
CA ILE A 685 -41.81 23.85 25.98
C ILE A 685 -43.09 24.59 26.41
N GLN A 686 -42.99 25.83 26.92
CA GLN A 686 -44.18 26.62 27.24
C GLN A 686 -45.08 26.88 26.02
N ASP A 687 -44.51 26.98 24.82
CA ASP A 687 -45.30 27.04 23.57
C ASP A 687 -45.75 25.63 23.16
N GLN A 688 -47.06 25.39 23.21
CA GLN A 688 -47.70 24.12 22.88
C GLN A 688 -47.45 23.66 21.43
N ARG A 689 -46.97 24.54 20.54
CA ARG A 689 -46.56 24.19 19.18
C ARG A 689 -45.20 23.50 19.11
N ASN A 690 -44.40 23.56 20.17
CA ASN A 690 -43.09 22.94 20.24
C ASN A 690 -43.16 21.57 20.90
N LEU A 691 -42.63 20.56 20.22
CA LEU A 691 -42.34 19.25 20.78
C LEU A 691 -40.82 19.12 20.87
N VAL A 692 -40.30 19.00 22.08
CA VAL A 692 -38.85 19.00 22.33
C VAL A 692 -38.45 17.63 22.86
N TYR A 693 -37.53 17.00 22.16
CA TYR A 693 -36.89 15.75 22.51
C TYR A 693 -35.42 15.98 22.83
N VAL A 694 -34.95 15.37 23.92
CA VAL A 694 -33.52 15.26 24.22
C VAL A 694 -33.08 13.81 24.02
N MET A 695 -32.02 13.61 23.23
CA MET A 695 -31.39 12.32 23.02
C MET A 695 -30.12 12.20 23.84
N SER A 696 -29.84 10.98 24.30
CA SER A 696 -28.63 10.70 25.06
C SER A 696 -28.28 9.21 25.00
N GLY A 697 -26.99 8.91 25.12
CA GLY A 697 -26.50 7.55 25.31
C GLY A 697 -26.77 6.97 26.71
N ARG A 698 -27.33 7.76 27.64
CA ARG A 698 -27.61 7.37 29.03
C ARG A 698 -28.83 6.46 29.17
N MET A 699 -28.94 5.85 30.34
CA MET A 699 -30.08 5.00 30.69
C MET A 699 -31.34 5.84 31.01
N PRO A 700 -32.55 5.27 30.85
CA PRO A 700 -33.82 5.94 31.17
C PRO A 700 -33.85 6.60 32.56
N ASP A 701 -33.42 5.88 33.59
CA ASP A 701 -33.44 6.36 34.99
C ASP A 701 -32.54 7.57 35.21
N GLU A 702 -31.40 7.64 34.52
CA GLU A 702 -30.46 8.75 34.62
C GLU A 702 -31.05 10.02 33.98
N LEU A 703 -31.72 9.85 32.83
CA LEU A 703 -32.37 10.96 32.14
C LEU A 703 -33.57 11.48 32.92
N ASP A 704 -34.35 10.59 33.54
CA ASP A 704 -35.46 11.01 34.41
C ASP A 704 -34.95 11.85 35.58
N ASN A 705 -33.85 11.43 36.22
CA ASN A 705 -33.26 12.20 37.32
C ASN A 705 -32.74 13.56 36.87
N HIS A 706 -32.16 13.66 35.67
CA HIS A 706 -31.65 14.91 35.10
C HIS A 706 -32.75 15.87 34.66
N PHE A 707 -33.85 15.37 34.08
CA PHE A 707 -34.88 16.22 33.46
C PHE A 707 -36.23 16.21 34.19
N LYS A 708 -36.31 15.67 35.41
CA LYS A 708 -37.52 15.67 36.26
C LYS A 708 -38.19 17.03 36.44
N THR A 709 -37.43 18.12 36.34
CA THR A 709 -37.94 19.49 36.49
C THR A 709 -38.63 20.02 35.24
N VAL A 710 -38.61 19.27 34.12
CA VAL A 710 -39.21 19.64 32.84
C VAL A 710 -40.14 18.51 32.36
N PRO A 711 -41.35 18.36 32.94
CA PRO A 711 -42.17 17.15 32.81
C PRO A 711 -42.73 16.89 31.41
N LYS A 712 -42.86 17.92 30.56
CA LYS A 712 -43.37 17.80 29.18
C LYS A 712 -42.28 17.52 28.14
N LEU A 713 -41.04 17.28 28.59
CA LEU A 713 -39.90 17.00 27.72
C LEU A 713 -39.91 15.54 27.26
N GLY A 714 -39.84 15.32 25.95
CA GLY A 714 -39.60 14.01 25.37
C GLY A 714 -38.16 13.58 25.58
N LEU A 715 -37.93 12.31 25.88
CA LEU A 715 -36.60 11.79 26.16
C LEU A 715 -36.34 10.56 25.29
N ILE A 716 -35.13 10.47 24.75
CA ILE A 716 -34.63 9.29 24.06
C ILE A 716 -33.38 8.81 24.80
N ALA A 717 -33.42 7.57 25.26
CA ALA A 717 -32.34 6.94 26.01
C ALA A 717 -31.64 5.87 25.18
N GLU A 718 -30.37 5.63 25.49
CA GLU A 718 -29.50 4.65 24.84
C GLU A 718 -29.59 4.71 23.31
N ASN A 719 -29.39 5.92 22.77
CA ASN A 719 -29.29 6.19 21.34
C ASN A 719 -30.47 5.70 20.48
N GLY A 720 -31.65 5.58 21.07
CA GLY A 720 -32.89 5.27 20.35
C GLY A 720 -33.59 3.98 20.75
N CYS A 721 -33.06 3.26 21.74
CA CYS A 721 -33.67 2.05 22.27
C CYS A 721 -34.94 2.34 23.09
N PHE A 722 -34.94 3.42 23.86
CA PHE A 722 -36.08 3.82 24.70
C PHE A 722 -36.52 5.23 24.38
N MET A 723 -37.83 5.44 24.44
CA MET A 723 -38.41 6.74 24.11
C MET A 723 -39.57 7.10 25.03
N ARG A 724 -39.61 8.36 25.44
CA ARG A 724 -40.72 8.99 26.14
C ARG A 724 -41.28 10.12 25.28
N GLU A 725 -42.59 10.13 25.08
CA GLU A 725 -43.27 11.10 24.23
C GLU A 725 -43.18 12.53 24.81
N ALA A 726 -43.05 13.52 23.92
CA ALA A 726 -43.05 14.94 24.29
C ALA A 726 -44.49 15.49 24.42
N GLY A 727 -44.66 16.52 25.26
CA GLY A 727 -45.91 17.29 25.39
C GLY A 727 -46.94 16.70 26.36
N VAL A 728 -46.68 15.51 26.93
CA VAL A 728 -47.51 14.88 27.97
C VAL A 728 -46.79 14.99 29.31
N GLU A 729 -47.47 15.40 30.38
CA GLU A 729 -46.84 15.58 31.70
C GLU A 729 -46.39 14.27 32.35
N THR A 730 -47.02 13.16 32.00
CA THR A 730 -46.67 11.80 32.45
C THR A 730 -46.81 10.85 31.27
N SER A 731 -45.68 10.46 30.68
CA SER A 731 -45.58 9.42 29.66
C SER A 731 -44.68 8.30 30.19
N GLU A 732 -45.09 7.06 29.98
CA GLU A 732 -44.23 5.91 30.25
C GLU A 732 -43.15 5.77 29.17
N TRP A 733 -42.05 5.09 29.53
CA TRP A 733 -40.99 4.74 28.58
C TRP A 733 -41.47 3.62 27.66
N THR A 734 -41.41 3.86 26.36
CA THR A 734 -41.59 2.83 25.34
C THR A 734 -40.24 2.20 25.03
N SER A 735 -40.14 0.90 25.22
CA SER A 735 -38.99 0.09 24.78
C SER A 735 -39.27 -0.45 23.38
N TYR A 736 -38.38 -0.15 22.44
CA TYR A 736 -38.40 -0.75 21.10
C TYR A 736 -37.69 -2.10 20.99
N PRO A 737 -36.54 -2.32 21.65
CA PRO A 737 -35.86 -3.60 21.56
C PRO A 737 -36.55 -4.69 22.36
N ASP A 738 -36.45 -5.91 21.86
CA ASP A 738 -36.78 -7.10 22.64
C ASP A 738 -35.69 -7.35 23.69
N MET A 739 -36.05 -7.17 24.96
CA MET A 739 -35.11 -7.23 26.07
C MET A 739 -34.52 -8.63 26.27
N ASP A 740 -35.26 -9.70 25.93
CA ASP A 740 -34.76 -11.07 26.01
C ASP A 740 -33.64 -11.30 24.99
N THR A 741 -33.83 -10.80 23.76
CA THR A 741 -32.81 -10.82 22.72
C THR A 741 -31.59 -9.97 23.11
N MET A 742 -31.81 -8.80 23.72
CA MET A 742 -30.72 -7.93 24.19
C MET A 742 -29.86 -8.59 25.27
N GLU A 743 -30.50 -9.25 26.24
CA GLU A 743 -29.78 -9.95 27.29
C GLU A 743 -29.02 -11.17 26.76
N GLY A 744 -29.59 -11.88 25.77
CA GLY A 744 -28.94 -13.01 25.09
C GLY A 744 -27.57 -12.63 24.51
N TRP A 745 -27.52 -11.65 23.61
CA TRP A 745 -26.25 -11.29 22.98
C TRP A 745 -25.28 -10.62 23.94
N LYS A 746 -25.77 -9.81 24.90
CA LYS A 746 -24.91 -9.20 25.93
C LYS A 746 -24.21 -10.28 26.75
N ASN A 747 -24.89 -11.38 27.07
CA ASN A 747 -24.28 -12.50 27.79
C ASN A 747 -23.23 -13.21 26.95
N ASP A 748 -23.46 -13.39 25.65
CA ASP A 748 -22.47 -13.96 24.72
C ASP A 748 -21.22 -13.06 24.63
N VAL A 749 -21.41 -11.75 24.48
CA VAL A 749 -20.31 -10.76 24.43
C VAL A 749 -19.57 -10.70 25.77
N LYS A 750 -20.25 -10.75 26.91
CA LYS A 750 -19.61 -10.83 28.24
C LYS A 750 -18.69 -12.04 28.36
N GLY A 751 -19.03 -13.15 27.70
CA GLY A 751 -18.16 -14.32 27.59
C GLY A 751 -16.79 -13.98 26.98
N ILE A 752 -16.77 -13.16 25.94
CA ILE A 752 -15.54 -12.64 25.32
C ILE A 752 -14.87 -11.61 26.23
N LEU A 753 -15.62 -10.62 26.74
CA LEU A 753 -15.08 -9.53 27.55
C LEU A 753 -14.38 -10.03 28.82
N ARG A 754 -14.85 -11.12 29.41
CA ARG A 754 -14.24 -11.72 30.60
C ARG A 754 -12.75 -12.01 30.40
N TYR A 755 -12.37 -12.54 29.23
CA TYR A 755 -10.96 -12.82 28.90
C TYR A 755 -10.10 -11.55 28.98
N TYR A 756 -10.62 -10.43 28.50
CA TYR A 756 -9.92 -9.15 28.45
C TYR A 756 -9.91 -8.43 29.81
N ILE A 757 -11.03 -8.43 30.53
CA ILE A 757 -11.15 -7.82 31.87
C ILE A 757 -10.17 -8.48 32.85
N GLU A 758 -10.04 -9.81 32.82
CA GLU A 758 -9.10 -10.54 33.69
C GLU A 758 -7.62 -10.22 33.40
N ARG A 759 -7.31 -9.71 32.20
CA ARG A 759 -5.94 -9.37 31.75
C ARG A 759 -5.60 -7.89 31.87
N MET A 760 -6.61 -7.02 31.93
CA MET A 760 -6.45 -5.58 31.99
C MET A 760 -6.87 -5.06 33.36
N GLU A 761 -5.92 -4.97 34.28
CA GLU A 761 -6.16 -4.45 35.63
C GLU A 761 -6.62 -2.97 35.58
N GLY A 762 -7.66 -2.65 36.34
CA GLY A 762 -8.29 -1.31 36.32
C GLY A 762 -9.41 -1.16 35.28
N THR A 763 -9.70 -2.18 34.46
CA THR A 763 -10.89 -2.17 33.60
C THR A 763 -12.17 -2.40 34.40
N TYR A 764 -13.26 -1.83 33.91
CA TYR A 764 -14.60 -2.11 34.44
C TYR A 764 -15.63 -2.07 33.32
N LEU A 765 -16.64 -2.93 33.45
CA LEU A 765 -17.76 -3.01 32.52
C LEU A 765 -18.90 -2.14 33.05
N GLU A 766 -19.32 -1.17 32.25
CA GLU A 766 -20.58 -0.44 32.42
C GLU A 766 -21.63 -1.15 31.57
N GLU A 767 -22.58 -1.82 32.23
CA GLU A 767 -23.69 -2.47 31.55
C GLU A 767 -24.89 -1.53 31.47
N ARG A 768 -25.35 -1.29 30.24
CA ARG A 768 -26.59 -0.57 29.96
C ARG A 768 -27.67 -1.58 29.52
N HIS A 769 -28.89 -1.12 29.27
CA HIS A 769 -29.98 -2.02 28.89
C HIS A 769 -29.70 -2.69 27.54
N CYS A 770 -29.23 -1.92 26.55
CA CYS A 770 -29.06 -2.32 25.16
C CYS A 770 -27.62 -2.16 24.64
N SER A 771 -26.67 -1.80 25.50
CA SER A 771 -25.26 -1.69 25.13
C SER A 771 -24.33 -2.07 26.29
N LEU A 772 -23.07 -2.32 25.95
CA LEU A 772 -22.00 -2.61 26.90
C LEU A 772 -20.85 -1.65 26.66
N LEU A 773 -20.32 -1.06 27.75
CA LEU A 773 -19.15 -0.21 27.70
C LEU A 773 -18.00 -0.79 28.50
N LEU A 774 -16.96 -1.25 27.83
CA LEU A 774 -15.73 -1.65 28.51
C LEU A 774 -14.81 -0.45 28.67
N ARG A 775 -14.64 0.05 29.90
CA ARG A 775 -13.81 1.22 30.18
C ARG A 775 -12.45 0.82 30.72
N PHE A 776 -11.40 1.51 30.25
CA PHE A 776 -10.01 1.26 30.64
C PHE A 776 -9.27 2.54 31.08
N GLU A 777 -9.99 3.61 31.37
CA GLU A 777 -9.46 4.89 31.87
C GLU A 777 -8.55 4.75 33.11
N LYS A 778 -8.85 3.77 33.98
CA LYS A 778 -8.13 3.53 35.24
C LYS A 778 -6.94 2.58 35.10
N CYS A 779 -6.64 2.09 33.90
CA CYS A 779 -5.47 1.24 33.67
C CYS A 779 -4.18 2.06 33.81
N GLU A 780 -3.18 1.52 34.49
CA GLU A 780 -1.87 2.16 34.64
C GLU A 780 -1.12 2.21 33.29
N ASP A 781 -1.09 1.09 32.57
CA ASP A 781 -0.52 0.98 31.23
C ASP A 781 -1.59 1.22 30.16
N LYS A 782 -1.74 2.49 29.77
CA LYS A 782 -2.71 2.92 28.76
C LYS A 782 -2.41 2.36 27.37
N GLU A 783 -1.14 2.16 27.02
CA GLU A 783 -0.75 1.65 25.70
C GLU A 783 -1.03 0.15 25.58
N ALA A 784 -0.75 -0.64 26.63
CA ALA A 784 -1.13 -2.04 26.67
C ALA A 784 -2.65 -2.22 26.68
N ALA A 785 -3.37 -1.40 27.46
CA ALA A 785 -4.83 -1.43 27.50
C ALA A 785 -5.44 -1.09 26.13
N ALA A 786 -4.96 -0.05 25.44
CA ALA A 786 -5.42 0.31 24.11
C ALA A 786 -5.24 -0.83 23.08
N ARG A 787 -4.09 -1.51 23.11
CA ARG A 787 -3.83 -2.67 22.23
C ARG A 787 -4.80 -3.82 22.49
N MET A 788 -4.98 -4.19 23.76
CA MET A 788 -5.92 -5.25 24.16
C MET A 788 -7.37 -4.89 23.81
N VAL A 789 -7.69 -3.61 23.85
CA VAL A 789 -8.98 -3.08 23.44
C VAL A 789 -9.21 -3.20 21.93
N GLY A 790 -8.22 -2.85 21.10
CA GLY A 790 -8.31 -3.06 19.66
C GLY A 790 -8.50 -4.55 19.32
N GLU A 791 -7.77 -5.44 19.99
CA GLU A 791 -7.96 -6.90 19.84
C GLU A 791 -9.35 -7.37 20.29
N CYS A 792 -9.88 -6.79 21.36
CA CYS A 792 -11.23 -7.10 21.86
C CYS A 792 -12.30 -6.65 20.87
N ALA A 793 -12.18 -5.45 20.31
CA ALA A 793 -13.12 -4.93 19.32
C ALA A 793 -13.13 -5.82 18.07
N ASP A 794 -11.96 -6.20 17.56
CA ASP A 794 -11.85 -7.12 16.43
C ASP A 794 -12.45 -8.49 16.71
N HIS A 795 -12.23 -9.04 17.91
CA HIS A 795 -12.77 -10.34 18.30
C HIS A 795 -14.31 -10.30 18.32
N ILE A 796 -14.90 -9.23 18.89
CA ILE A 796 -16.35 -9.04 18.90
C ILE A 796 -16.88 -8.85 17.47
N ASN A 797 -16.27 -7.95 16.70
CA ASN A 797 -16.70 -7.66 15.32
C ASN A 797 -16.60 -8.89 14.41
N GLY A 798 -15.57 -9.71 14.58
CA GLY A 798 -15.42 -10.97 13.86
C GLY A 798 -16.46 -12.02 14.27
N ALA A 799 -16.71 -12.18 15.59
CA ALA A 799 -17.64 -13.17 16.10
C ALA A 799 -19.11 -12.84 15.79
N PHE A 800 -19.47 -11.55 15.81
CA PHE A 800 -20.85 -11.07 15.71
C PHE A 800 -21.18 -10.34 14.40
N ASN A 801 -20.34 -10.46 13.37
CA ASN A 801 -20.56 -9.83 12.06
C ASN A 801 -21.97 -10.12 11.48
N LYS A 802 -22.47 -11.36 11.66
CA LYS A 802 -23.79 -11.77 11.14
C LYS A 802 -24.97 -11.25 11.95
N THR A 803 -24.77 -10.97 13.24
CA THR A 803 -25.82 -10.58 14.19
C THR A 803 -25.92 -9.07 14.36
N ARG A 804 -25.27 -8.28 13.49
CA ARG A 804 -25.33 -6.80 13.47
C ARG A 804 -24.98 -6.16 14.82
N ILE A 805 -24.13 -6.81 15.60
CA ILE A 805 -23.54 -6.24 16.82
C ILE A 805 -22.15 -5.75 16.47
N HIS A 806 -21.83 -4.54 16.91
CA HIS A 806 -20.59 -3.88 16.56
C HIS A 806 -19.91 -3.32 17.81
N ALA A 807 -18.59 -3.47 17.85
CA ALA A 807 -17.70 -2.92 18.85
C ALA A 807 -16.88 -1.79 18.23
N VAL A 808 -17.09 -0.58 18.73
CA VAL A 808 -16.42 0.63 18.29
C VAL A 808 -15.43 1.08 19.37
N PRO A 809 -14.12 1.13 19.07
CA PRO A 809 -13.15 1.75 19.96
C PRO A 809 -13.43 3.25 20.08
N ILE A 810 -13.62 3.73 21.31
CA ILE A 810 -13.80 5.15 21.64
C ILE A 810 -12.71 5.58 22.64
N ASN A 811 -12.61 6.87 22.92
CA ASN A 811 -11.58 7.38 23.85
C ASN A 811 -11.70 6.70 25.23
N GLN A 812 -10.70 5.87 25.58
CA GLN A 812 -10.60 5.14 26.84
C GLN A 812 -11.74 4.14 27.11
N ALA A 813 -12.48 3.72 26.08
CA ALA A 813 -13.47 2.64 26.20
C ALA A 813 -13.72 1.91 24.87
N ILE A 814 -14.47 0.81 24.92
CA ILE A 814 -15.13 0.19 23.76
C ILE A 814 -16.63 0.32 23.96
N LEU A 815 -17.33 0.88 22.98
CA LEU A 815 -18.79 0.85 22.91
C LEU A 815 -19.22 -0.37 22.10
N ILE A 816 -20.07 -1.21 22.69
CA ILE A 816 -20.61 -2.39 22.04
C ILE A 816 -22.12 -2.28 22.01
N GLU A 817 -22.68 -2.22 20.81
CA GLU A 817 -24.11 -1.98 20.59
C GLU A 817 -24.61 -2.69 19.33
N THR A 818 -25.93 -2.74 19.18
CA THR A 818 -26.59 -3.24 17.97
C THR A 818 -26.76 -2.12 16.95
N LEU A 819 -26.60 -2.44 15.67
CA LEU A 819 -26.81 -1.52 14.55
C LEU A 819 -28.29 -1.36 14.17
N ASP A 820 -29.22 -2.00 14.89
CA ASP A 820 -30.66 -1.98 14.57
C ASP A 820 -31.39 -0.76 15.13
N TYR A 821 -30.86 -0.18 16.21
CA TYR A 821 -31.40 1.00 16.87
C TYR A 821 -30.36 2.11 16.81
N SER A 822 -30.76 3.27 16.27
CA SER A 822 -29.90 4.44 16.14
C SER A 822 -30.69 5.72 16.42
N LYS A 823 -29.97 6.83 16.62
CA LYS A 823 -30.57 8.16 16.77
C LYS A 823 -31.52 8.48 15.60
N GLY A 824 -31.14 8.09 14.38
CA GLY A 824 -32.00 8.19 13.19
C GLY A 824 -33.25 7.31 13.23
N PHE A 825 -33.15 6.08 13.75
CA PHE A 825 -34.32 5.20 13.95
C PHE A 825 -35.34 5.82 14.91
N ALA A 826 -34.89 6.33 16.06
CA ALA A 826 -35.77 6.95 17.05
C ALA A 826 -36.47 8.20 16.47
N ALA A 827 -35.74 9.02 15.72
CA ALA A 827 -36.30 10.19 15.06
C ALA A 827 -37.38 9.81 14.02
N ALA A 828 -37.16 8.74 13.26
CA ALA A 828 -38.15 8.18 12.34
C ALA A 828 -39.43 7.73 13.08
N LYS A 829 -39.28 7.05 14.21
CA LYS A 829 -40.43 6.63 15.05
C LYS A 829 -41.22 7.81 15.61
N ILE A 830 -40.55 8.86 16.08
CA ILE A 830 -41.21 10.10 16.50
C ILE A 830 -42.08 10.64 15.35
N LEU A 831 -41.52 10.75 14.14
CA LEU A 831 -42.25 11.29 13.01
C LEU A 831 -43.44 10.41 12.60
N ASP A 832 -43.29 9.08 12.63
CA ASP A 832 -44.37 8.13 12.34
C ASP A 832 -45.51 8.25 13.35
N HIS A 833 -45.20 8.34 14.65
CA HIS A 833 -46.21 8.56 15.70
C HIS A 833 -46.94 9.89 15.51
N LEU A 834 -46.21 10.96 15.19
CA LEU A 834 -46.80 12.28 14.98
C LEU A 834 -47.68 12.35 13.71
N ARG A 835 -47.37 11.53 12.69
CA ARG A 835 -48.16 11.40 11.45
C ARG A 835 -49.40 10.53 11.63
N ALA A 836 -49.36 9.55 12.52
CA ALA A 836 -50.51 8.69 12.84
C ALA A 836 -51.64 9.47 13.55
N ASP A 837 -51.31 10.55 14.27
CA ASP A 837 -52.28 11.46 14.89
C ASP A 837 -52.92 12.38 13.84
N GLN A 838 -53.95 11.86 13.14
CA GLN A 838 -54.72 12.60 12.12
C GLN A 838 -55.49 13.82 12.66
N SER A 839 -55.55 14.01 13.99
CA SER A 839 -56.29 15.11 14.62
C SER A 839 -55.54 16.45 14.62
N LYS A 840 -54.25 16.44 14.26
CA LYS A 840 -53.36 17.61 14.31
C LYS A 840 -52.68 17.85 12.97
N ASN A 841 -52.30 19.11 12.73
CA ASN A 841 -51.53 19.48 11.55
C ASN A 841 -50.19 18.72 11.50
N GLY A 842 -49.69 18.45 10.28
CA GLY A 842 -48.41 17.79 10.07
C GLY A 842 -47.22 18.60 10.61
N VAL A 843 -46.10 17.93 10.86
CA VAL A 843 -44.85 18.60 11.28
C VAL A 843 -44.31 19.43 10.11
N ASP A 844 -44.19 20.74 10.31
CA ASP A 844 -43.71 21.67 9.29
C ASP A 844 -42.33 22.27 9.61
N PHE A 845 -41.84 22.07 10.84
CA PHE A 845 -40.52 22.48 11.29
C PHE A 845 -39.80 21.37 12.07
N LEU A 846 -38.55 21.10 11.71
CA LEU A 846 -37.68 20.14 12.37
C LEU A 846 -36.30 20.77 12.61
N LEU A 847 -35.86 20.81 13.86
CA LEU A 847 -34.52 21.24 14.23
C LEU A 847 -33.79 20.13 14.99
N ILE A 848 -32.64 19.72 14.47
CA ILE A 848 -31.79 18.69 15.05
C ILE A 848 -30.42 19.26 15.38
N ALA A 849 -29.90 18.98 16.57
CA ALA A 849 -28.57 19.39 16.96
C ALA A 849 -27.77 18.23 17.59
N GLY A 850 -26.51 18.10 17.20
CA GLY A 850 -25.58 17.05 17.65
C GLY A 850 -24.11 17.51 17.56
N ASP A 851 -23.18 16.76 18.15
CA ASP A 851 -21.74 17.08 18.18
C ASP A 851 -20.81 15.90 17.91
N ASP A 852 -21.31 14.65 17.97
CA ASP A 852 -20.54 13.42 17.88
C ASP A 852 -20.91 12.56 16.65
N ARG A 853 -20.15 11.51 16.37
CA ARG A 853 -20.31 10.72 15.13
C ARG A 853 -21.64 9.96 15.10
N GLU A 854 -22.22 9.65 16.26
CA GLU A 854 -23.47 8.91 16.36
C GLU A 854 -24.65 9.73 15.78
N ASP A 855 -24.49 11.06 15.76
CA ASP A 855 -25.46 12.02 15.20
C ASP A 855 -25.54 12.05 13.67
N GLU A 856 -24.57 11.45 12.94
CA GLU A 856 -24.60 11.47 11.47
C GLU A 856 -25.83 10.74 10.91
N SER A 857 -26.24 9.65 11.57
CA SER A 857 -27.41 8.87 11.17
C SER A 857 -28.71 9.70 11.18
N ILE A 858 -28.88 10.58 12.18
CA ILE A 858 -30.06 11.43 12.31
C ILE A 858 -29.98 12.66 11.39
N PHE A 859 -28.79 13.20 11.14
CA PHE A 859 -28.60 14.26 10.16
C PHE A 859 -28.97 13.81 8.75
N ARG A 860 -28.49 12.63 8.33
CA ARG A 860 -28.83 12.04 7.02
C ARG A 860 -30.33 11.92 6.84
N TRP A 861 -30.98 11.28 7.82
CA TRP A 861 -32.43 11.07 7.83
C TRP A 861 -33.21 12.39 7.70
N ALA A 862 -32.86 13.40 8.49
CA ALA A 862 -33.56 14.69 8.46
C ALA A 862 -33.31 15.45 7.15
N ASN A 863 -32.08 15.44 6.65
CA ASN A 863 -31.75 16.08 5.38
C ASN A 863 -32.52 15.47 4.21
N ASP A 864 -32.68 14.15 4.20
CA ASP A 864 -33.43 13.45 3.15
C ASP A 864 -34.93 13.79 3.21
N LEU A 865 -35.51 13.96 4.40
CA LEU A 865 -36.87 14.48 4.55
C LEU A 865 -37.03 15.90 3.99
N GLY A 866 -36.00 16.75 4.17
CA GLY A 866 -35.98 18.08 3.57
C GLY A 866 -35.89 18.05 2.04
N LYS A 867 -35.03 17.19 1.48
CA LYS A 867 -34.88 17.01 0.02
C LYS A 867 -36.15 16.46 -0.64
N GLN A 868 -36.89 15.61 0.06
CA GLN A 868 -38.16 15.04 -0.39
C GLN A 868 -39.36 15.98 -0.16
N GLU A 869 -39.12 17.19 0.36
CA GLU A 869 -40.15 18.17 0.75
C GLU A 869 -41.21 17.60 1.72
N ALA A 870 -40.85 16.56 2.48
CA ALA A 870 -41.75 15.92 3.45
C ALA A 870 -41.96 16.77 4.70
N ILE A 871 -41.00 17.64 5.03
CA ILE A 871 -41.08 18.68 6.07
C ILE A 871 -40.57 19.99 5.45
N LYS A 872 -41.35 21.06 5.60
CA LYS A 872 -41.10 22.34 4.92
C LYS A 872 -39.81 23.05 5.41
N HIS A 873 -39.53 22.98 6.70
CA HIS A 873 -38.39 23.64 7.31
C HIS A 873 -37.55 22.65 8.13
N VAL A 874 -36.43 22.18 7.57
CA VAL A 874 -35.48 21.30 8.25
C VAL A 874 -34.19 22.06 8.54
N PHE A 875 -33.69 21.93 9.77
CA PHE A 875 -32.41 22.48 10.21
C PHE A 875 -31.63 21.41 10.96
N THR A 876 -30.54 20.90 10.37
CA THR A 876 -29.58 20.01 11.03
C THR A 876 -28.33 20.80 11.42
N ILE A 877 -27.90 20.67 12.68
CA ILE A 877 -26.89 21.53 13.28
C ILE A 877 -25.81 20.68 13.94
N SER A 878 -24.56 20.85 13.51
CA SER A 878 -23.42 20.32 14.25
C SER A 878 -22.82 21.37 15.19
N VAL A 879 -22.57 20.98 16.42
CA VAL A 879 -21.93 21.80 17.45
C VAL A 879 -20.42 21.51 17.44
N GLY A 880 -19.60 22.52 17.14
CA GLY A 880 -18.15 22.36 17.02
C GLY A 880 -17.64 22.44 15.57
N ARG A 881 -16.37 22.07 15.36
CA ARG A 881 -15.72 22.05 14.03
C ARG A 881 -15.35 20.62 13.68
N ARG A 882 -16.00 20.07 12.66
CA ARG A 882 -15.76 18.74 12.10
C ARG A 882 -16.43 18.62 10.74
N ASN A 883 -16.07 17.58 10.00
CA ASN A 883 -16.84 17.12 8.86
C ASN A 883 -18.09 16.39 9.35
N THR A 884 -19.24 16.68 8.75
CA THR A 884 -20.55 16.18 9.19
C THR A 884 -21.60 16.42 8.11
N GLU A 885 -22.64 15.59 8.08
CA GLU A 885 -23.78 15.74 7.19
C GLU A 885 -24.74 16.86 7.62
N ALA A 886 -24.53 17.50 8.79
CA ALA A 886 -25.36 18.63 9.21
C ALA A 886 -25.33 19.79 8.20
N GLN A 887 -26.46 20.49 8.03
CA GLN A 887 -26.60 21.64 7.12
C GLN A 887 -26.02 22.94 7.66
N ALA A 888 -25.86 23.04 8.99
CA ALA A 888 -25.35 24.24 9.65
C ALA A 888 -24.39 23.90 10.81
N THR A 889 -23.45 24.79 11.11
CA THR A 889 -22.52 24.63 12.25
C THR A 889 -22.66 25.77 13.26
N LEU A 890 -22.46 25.45 14.53
CA LEU A 890 -22.28 26.39 15.62
C LEU A 890 -20.88 26.27 16.19
N THR A 891 -19.96 27.10 15.70
CA THR A 891 -18.56 27.13 16.15
C THR A 891 -18.37 27.67 17.57
N GLN A 892 -19.43 28.19 18.21
CA GLN A 892 -19.43 28.66 19.59
C GLN A 892 -19.67 27.53 20.60
N GLY A 893 -19.71 26.27 20.13
CA GLY A 893 -19.97 25.10 20.96
C GLY A 893 -21.37 25.14 21.59
N THR A 894 -21.52 24.42 22.70
CA THR A 894 -22.74 24.34 23.53
C THR A 894 -23.37 25.70 23.81
N SER A 895 -22.55 26.73 24.04
CA SER A 895 -23.03 28.09 24.34
C SER A 895 -23.78 28.74 23.16
N GLY A 896 -23.37 28.45 21.92
CA GLY A 896 -24.01 28.94 20.71
C GLY A 896 -25.41 28.34 20.52
N LEU A 897 -25.55 27.04 20.76
CA LEU A 897 -26.83 26.34 20.66
C LEU A 897 -27.81 26.85 21.70
N LEU A 898 -27.37 26.93 22.97
CA LEU A 898 -28.22 27.46 24.05
C LEU A 898 -28.69 28.89 23.78
N THR A 899 -27.83 29.74 23.23
CA THR A 899 -28.21 31.11 22.85
C THR A 899 -29.27 31.13 21.76
N THR A 900 -29.23 30.16 20.84
CA THR A 900 -30.23 30.00 19.78
C THR A 900 -31.58 29.56 20.36
N LEU A 901 -31.59 28.52 21.22
CA LEU A 901 -32.81 28.02 21.87
C LEU A 901 -33.50 29.09 22.72
N ILE A 902 -32.73 29.82 23.55
CA ILE A 902 -33.27 30.92 24.39
C ILE A 902 -33.91 32.01 23.53
N LYS A 903 -33.34 32.33 22.36
CA LYS A 903 -33.93 33.33 21.46
C LYS A 903 -35.23 32.84 20.82
N LEU A 904 -35.32 31.56 20.46
CA LEU A 904 -36.56 30.95 19.96
C LEU A 904 -37.65 30.94 21.05
N ALA A 905 -37.30 30.59 22.28
CA ALA A 905 -38.23 30.64 23.42
C ALA A 905 -38.78 32.06 23.66
N LYS A 906 -37.92 33.09 23.59
CA LYS A 906 -38.35 34.50 23.68
C LYS A 906 -39.30 34.93 22.56
N ILE A 907 -39.11 34.43 21.34
CA ILE A 907 -40.03 34.69 20.23
C ILE A 907 -41.42 34.13 20.54
N SER A 908 -41.47 32.94 21.14
CA SER A 908 -42.73 32.32 21.54
C SER A 908 -43.42 33.04 22.69
N ALA A 909 -42.67 33.47 23.70
CA ALA A 909 -43.20 34.29 24.79
C ALA A 909 -43.79 35.62 24.29
N ALA A 910 -43.15 36.27 23.31
CA ALA A 910 -43.64 37.51 22.71
C ALA A 910 -44.85 37.30 21.77
N ALA A 911 -45.13 36.07 21.35
CA ALA A 911 -46.27 35.72 20.50
C ALA A 911 -47.50 35.24 21.30
N GLN A 912 -47.37 35.03 22.61
CA GLN A 912 -48.52 34.76 23.48
C GLN A 912 -49.30 36.07 23.71
N PRO A 913 -50.64 36.04 23.68
CA PRO A 913 -51.45 37.23 23.95
C PRO A 913 -51.11 37.78 25.34
N GLU A 914 -50.94 39.10 25.45
CA GLU A 914 -50.73 39.76 26.75
C GLU A 914 -51.81 39.31 27.73
N ASP A 915 -51.34 38.75 28.84
CA ASP A 915 -52.18 38.22 29.91
C ASP A 915 -53.18 39.31 30.35
N TYR A 916 -54.47 38.98 30.30
CA TYR A 916 -55.60 39.92 30.48
C TYR A 916 -55.56 40.67 31.83
N PHE A 917 -54.74 40.20 32.77
CA PHE A 917 -54.56 40.76 34.11
C PHE A 917 -53.51 41.89 34.22
N ASN A 918 -52.75 42.21 33.16
CA ASN A 918 -51.64 43.17 33.25
C ASN A 918 -51.85 44.49 32.47
N VAL A 919 -53.11 44.95 32.33
CA VAL A 919 -53.39 46.32 31.88
C VAL A 919 -53.11 47.29 33.04
N LYS A 920 -51.86 47.77 33.15
CA LYS A 920 -51.58 48.99 33.90
C LYS A 920 -52.21 50.17 33.17
N SER A 921 -53.29 50.69 33.76
CA SER A 921 -53.87 51.99 33.42
C SER A 921 -52.79 53.07 33.37
N ARG A 922 -52.56 53.64 32.18
CA ARG A 922 -51.89 54.93 32.01
C ARG A 922 -52.82 55.85 31.22
N ALA A 923 -53.54 56.67 31.96
CA ALA A 923 -53.90 58.03 31.56
C ALA A 923 -52.76 58.97 31.96
#